data_AF-A0A0K6FPI7-F1
#
_entry.id   AF-A0A0K6FPI7-F1
#
_cell.length_a   1.000
_cell.length_b   1.000
_cell.length_c   1.000
_cell.angle_alpha   90.00
_cell.angle_beta   90.00
_cell.angle_gamma   90.00
#
_symmetry.space_group_name_H-M   'P 1'
#
loop_
_entity.id
_entity.type
_entity.pdbx_description
1 polymer ?
#
loop_
_entity_poly.entity_id
_entity_poly.type
_entity_poly.pdbx_seq_one_letter_code
_entity_poly.pdbx_strand_id
1 'polypeptide(L)'
;MTDELETATTLLSSALDRYSEVCSRLKDCYPPNTLPNIPPEYTSRVLREFALVTTYETEIRHLKALFGRLNNSTELSGTRSIGSFPPEVLAHIFKIVCSTGPCPQSATYAYTTGYKPPLFNTDSITLSHVCSRWRQIAINTATMWSHIDLVPHQFQVTTLSERTNTYLARAGRTLLDIHLVDRSHGAKYDAITGTRIPLDSGFLEFFASIAPQMRSFELRTNYSLIDKHLGYHVLSVCFAKCIPGTLQQLSFDVAKDYGDFRRSPESELMGIPEETVERLWRSVTVLRLKQFYPKWTSQLYHGLVELCLAGQGLDASISEARLVAIMKSSPRLRVLKIGFEITHAIPIHSPVEQISLIDLEHLDSGWIREQQLGILLRWIAPGTKPLSFKIVNPWLGAQEGQYNPMHFTSRSEVESFFARSNVTRLYAVGFDHYNQLVDVLSMAPSVRVLVVDGFTCNQVNEEHAPPPGVTLDELYVNGWLKDIVSGSLLYGGSNNVISPEFANRIIQELSIVASYESEIRESRATVSQLHNLGESRNTRSIFSLPTEVLARIFRTVCNIHPCPQSGVYTYSTYSKPLFVLDPIILSHVCSHWREVATNSPDLWSHIDLVPDQLRLPGWSERATTYVARSGQTLLDIHISPTPEKKEVQLGSLGTDPDFLQFLARIAPRMRSLTMSANHPPAPGMLCHSVLSTCFANCVPGRLVSLDFDFDRGHVHPLLEDETNTDTSLPREKLESLWYHIKSLRVDHFHPAWTSKAYHGLLELELNGIGSIPESVLVAILKSSPGLRVLKLQCQVTDRTPDDTRITPVPLVDLEQLTATPFEELDLGYILRLIAPGAKPLGFTLTNPWLGSTTVRPRRFTSKVETRNFFFRAKVTRLYAKTFDNYKQIEYVLAMVPSVRVLVLDGCRCRQVREGSILPVDFTLDELYVLRSTDYGAVTWSSIEWMVERFRIRELTLWWYDHRYNGLGESGAPVVPNNLHTICPKVNVISDESPNPIKDWQ
;
A
#
# COMPACT_ATOMS: atom_id res chain seq x y z
N MET A 1 16.70 -52.22 28.38
CA MET A 1 17.71 -51.19 28.02
C MET A 1 17.20 -49.78 28.27
N THR A 2 16.04 -49.37 27.77
CA THR A 2 15.39 -48.09 28.15
C THR A 2 15.02 -48.02 29.63
N ASP A 3 14.42 -49.10 30.16
CA ASP A 3 14.01 -49.16 31.58
C ASP A 3 15.23 -49.18 32.53
N GLU A 4 16.34 -49.80 32.11
CA GLU A 4 17.61 -49.76 32.84
C GLU A 4 18.24 -48.37 32.82
N LEU A 5 18.11 -47.64 31.70
CA LEU A 5 18.60 -46.27 31.59
C LEU A 5 17.77 -45.32 32.46
N GLU A 6 16.45 -45.51 32.51
CA GLU A 6 15.54 -44.73 33.37
C GLU A 6 15.79 -45.03 34.86
N THR A 7 16.02 -46.30 35.20
CA THR A 7 16.41 -46.71 36.57
C THR A 7 17.79 -46.15 36.95
N ALA A 8 18.76 -46.17 36.05
CA ALA A 8 20.09 -45.59 36.31
C ALA A 8 20.03 -44.07 36.46
N THR A 9 19.18 -43.40 35.67
CA THR A 9 18.99 -41.94 35.72
C THR A 9 18.35 -41.52 37.04
N THR A 10 17.32 -42.22 37.48
CA THR A 10 16.65 -41.95 38.76
C THR A 10 17.57 -42.20 39.97
N LEU A 11 18.38 -43.27 39.95
CA LEU A 11 19.38 -43.52 40.99
C LEU A 11 20.48 -42.45 41.04
N LEU A 12 20.94 -41.98 39.88
CA LEU A 12 21.95 -40.92 39.80
C LEU A 12 21.41 -39.58 40.34
N SER A 13 20.18 -39.20 39.96
CA SER A 13 19.53 -37.99 40.48
C SER A 13 19.36 -38.05 41.99
N SER A 14 18.86 -39.17 42.53
CA SER A 14 18.67 -39.33 43.97
C SER A 14 19.99 -39.29 44.75
N ALA A 15 21.07 -39.84 44.19
CA ALA A 15 22.40 -39.79 44.80
C ALA A 15 22.97 -38.36 44.82
N LEU A 16 22.79 -37.59 43.74
CA LEU A 16 23.24 -36.20 43.65
C LEU A 16 22.49 -35.27 44.60
N ASP A 17 21.17 -35.45 44.73
CA ASP A 17 20.35 -34.67 45.68
C ASP A 17 20.81 -34.90 47.12
N ARG A 18 21.03 -36.18 47.49
CA ARG A 18 21.52 -36.53 48.81
C ARG A 18 22.93 -35.99 49.08
N TYR A 19 23.80 -36.00 48.06
CA TYR A 19 25.14 -35.45 48.16
C TYR A 19 25.12 -33.92 48.34
N SER A 20 24.25 -33.23 47.60
CA SER A 20 24.02 -31.78 47.73
C SER A 20 23.48 -31.39 49.10
N GLU A 21 22.56 -32.19 49.64
CA GLU A 21 21.98 -31.98 50.96
C GLU A 21 23.03 -32.16 52.07
N VAL A 22 23.88 -33.19 51.98
CA VAL A 22 24.99 -33.40 52.94
C VAL A 22 26.01 -32.26 52.88
N CYS A 23 26.38 -31.79 51.68
CA CYS A 23 27.27 -30.65 51.49
C CYS A 23 26.67 -29.35 52.07
N SER A 24 25.36 -29.15 51.93
CA SER A 24 24.66 -28.00 52.50
C SER A 24 24.63 -28.05 54.03
N ARG A 25 24.36 -29.21 54.64
CA ARG A 25 24.42 -29.39 56.10
C ARG A 25 25.83 -29.20 56.66
N LEU A 26 26.87 -29.62 55.92
CA LEU A 26 28.27 -29.38 56.29
C LEU A 26 28.63 -27.89 56.30
N LYS A 27 28.10 -27.13 55.34
CA LYS A 27 28.26 -25.67 55.27
C LYS A 27 27.60 -24.97 56.48
N ASP A 28 26.43 -25.45 56.90
CA ASP A 28 25.69 -24.85 58.02
C ASP A 28 26.31 -25.18 59.40
N CYS A 29 27.01 -26.31 59.54
CA CYS A 29 27.69 -26.68 60.78
C CYS A 29 28.99 -25.89 61.06
N TYR A 30 29.57 -25.21 60.06
CA TYR A 30 30.84 -24.49 60.19
C TYR A 30 30.76 -23.09 59.54
N PRO A 31 30.14 -22.10 60.22
CA PRO A 31 30.06 -20.73 59.74
C PRO A 31 31.45 -20.05 59.73
N PRO A 32 31.67 -19.03 58.88
CA PRO A 32 33.00 -18.58 58.45
C PRO A 32 33.95 -18.06 59.55
N ASN A 33 33.44 -17.76 60.75
CA ASN A 33 34.15 -16.98 61.77
C ASN A 33 34.39 -17.72 63.11
N THR A 34 34.28 -19.04 63.14
CA THR A 34 34.73 -19.86 64.29
C THR A 34 35.54 -21.06 63.82
N LEU A 35 36.86 -20.87 63.74
CA LEU A 35 37.87 -21.93 63.63
C LEU A 35 38.75 -21.85 64.88
N PRO A 36 38.65 -22.82 65.78
CA PRO A 36 39.76 -23.78 65.84
C PRO A 36 39.30 -25.21 66.16
N ASN A 37 39.94 -26.20 65.53
CA ASN A 37 39.72 -27.66 65.62
C ASN A 37 38.59 -28.26 64.77
N ILE A 38 38.68 -28.10 63.45
CA ILE A 38 38.19 -29.18 62.57
C ILE A 38 39.21 -30.33 62.67
N PRO A 39 38.82 -31.56 63.05
CA PRO A 39 39.73 -32.70 63.11
C PRO A 39 40.41 -32.91 61.74
N PRO A 40 41.72 -33.16 61.66
CA PRO A 40 42.46 -33.29 60.40
C PRO A 40 41.92 -34.41 59.48
N GLU A 41 41.23 -35.40 60.05
CA GLU A 41 40.52 -36.47 59.33
C GLU A 41 39.32 -35.95 58.52
N TYR A 42 38.68 -34.85 58.93
CA TYR A 42 37.55 -34.25 58.21
C TYR A 42 38.03 -33.41 57.02
N THR A 43 39.07 -32.60 57.20
CA THR A 43 39.63 -31.76 56.12
C THR A 43 40.22 -32.62 55.01
N SER A 44 40.91 -33.70 55.37
CA SER A 44 41.44 -34.67 54.40
C SER A 44 40.34 -35.43 53.66
N ARG A 45 39.22 -35.72 54.31
CA ARG A 45 38.06 -36.34 53.66
C ARG A 45 37.33 -35.39 52.71
N VAL A 46 37.13 -34.12 53.09
CA VAL A 46 36.52 -33.10 52.22
C VAL A 46 37.40 -32.81 50.99
N LEU A 47 38.73 -32.73 51.14
CA LEU A 47 39.65 -32.56 50.01
C LEU A 47 39.64 -33.78 49.06
N ARG A 48 39.50 -35.00 49.62
CA ARG A 48 39.36 -36.23 48.82
C ARG A 48 38.04 -36.25 48.05
N GLU A 49 36.94 -35.86 48.69
CA GLU A 49 35.63 -35.74 48.04
C GLU A 49 35.63 -34.65 46.94
N PHE A 50 36.34 -33.53 47.15
CA PHE A 50 36.51 -32.50 46.14
C PHE A 50 37.26 -33.00 44.90
N ALA A 51 38.29 -33.83 45.08
CA ALA A 51 39.00 -34.48 43.97
C ALA A 51 38.14 -35.53 43.25
N LEU A 52 37.25 -36.22 43.96
CA LEU A 52 36.30 -37.17 43.37
C LEU A 52 35.22 -36.46 42.53
N VAL A 53 34.76 -35.28 42.96
CA VAL A 53 33.81 -34.45 42.19
C VAL A 53 34.39 -34.05 40.83
N THR A 54 35.68 -33.72 40.76
CA THR A 54 36.35 -33.42 39.48
C THR A 54 36.40 -34.64 38.56
N THR A 55 36.47 -35.84 39.13
CA THR A 55 36.47 -37.13 38.41
C THR A 55 35.07 -37.48 37.87
N TYR A 56 34.01 -37.16 38.62
CA TYR A 56 32.64 -37.30 38.14
C TYR A 56 32.33 -36.36 36.97
N GLU A 57 32.89 -35.15 36.97
CA GLU A 57 32.70 -34.20 35.88
C GLU A 57 33.31 -34.70 34.56
N THR A 58 34.45 -35.39 34.61
CA THR A 58 35.07 -36.02 33.44
C THR A 58 34.25 -37.19 32.89
N GLU A 59 33.69 -38.03 33.76
CA GLU A 59 32.84 -39.16 33.36
C GLU A 59 31.50 -38.70 32.75
N ILE A 60 30.91 -37.62 33.28
CA ILE A 60 29.69 -37.02 32.71
C ILE A 60 29.96 -36.45 31.31
N ARG A 61 31.14 -35.84 31.06
CA ARG A 61 31.53 -35.39 29.71
C ARG A 61 31.73 -36.56 28.75
N HIS A 62 32.30 -37.66 29.22
CA HIS A 62 32.47 -38.88 28.44
C HIS A 62 31.13 -39.51 28.03
N LEU A 63 30.17 -39.60 28.96
CA LEU A 63 28.80 -40.08 28.67
C LEU A 63 28.10 -39.20 27.63
N LYS A 64 28.23 -37.87 27.71
CA LYS A 64 27.69 -36.95 26.70
C LYS A 64 28.26 -37.18 25.29
N ALA A 65 29.56 -37.45 25.18
CA ALA A 65 30.20 -37.76 23.90
C ALA A 65 29.70 -39.08 23.29
N LEU A 66 29.36 -40.06 24.14
CA LEU A 66 28.87 -41.38 23.73
C LEU A 66 27.43 -41.31 23.17
N PHE A 67 26.56 -40.52 23.81
CA PHE A 67 25.22 -40.21 23.27
C PHE A 67 25.27 -39.40 21.97
N GLY A 68 26.24 -38.49 21.84
CA GLY A 68 26.46 -37.72 20.61
C GLY A 68 26.81 -38.59 19.38
N ARG A 69 27.47 -39.74 19.58
CA ARG A 69 27.82 -40.67 18.48
C ARG A 69 26.64 -41.54 18.05
N LEU A 70 25.76 -41.92 18.97
CA LEU A 70 24.57 -42.72 18.66
C LEU A 70 23.56 -41.94 17.80
N ASN A 71 23.42 -40.63 18.03
CA ASN A 71 22.51 -39.77 17.26
C ASN A 71 22.94 -39.54 15.79
N ASN A 72 24.23 -39.69 15.47
CA ASN A 72 24.75 -39.47 14.12
C ASN A 72 24.66 -40.72 13.22
N SER A 73 24.22 -41.86 13.76
CA SER A 73 24.28 -43.16 13.08
C SER A 73 22.96 -43.62 12.46
N THR A 74 21.87 -42.89 12.67
CA THR A 74 20.51 -43.29 12.20
C THR A 74 19.96 -42.27 11.20
N GLU A 75 20.53 -42.26 9.99
CA GLU A 75 19.91 -41.69 8.79
C GLU A 75 18.89 -42.69 8.20
N LEU A 76 17.63 -42.26 8.00
CA LEU A 76 16.79 -42.59 6.83
C LEU A 76 15.44 -41.83 6.86
N SER A 77 15.24 -40.97 5.82
CA SER A 77 14.01 -40.26 5.35
C SER A 77 13.63 -38.93 6.04
N GLY A 78 13.50 -37.76 5.39
CA GLY A 78 13.67 -37.36 3.99
C GLY A 78 13.12 -35.94 3.76
N THR A 79 13.98 -34.95 3.48
CA THR A 79 13.61 -33.69 2.80
C THR A 79 14.68 -33.33 1.79
N ARG A 80 14.42 -33.63 0.52
CA ARG A 80 15.23 -33.15 -0.62
C ARG A 80 14.96 -31.65 -0.82
N SER A 81 16.03 -30.87 -1.00
CA SER A 81 15.94 -29.45 -1.35
C SER A 81 15.17 -29.25 -2.67
N ILE A 82 14.39 -28.18 -2.78
CA ILE A 82 13.63 -27.74 -3.97
C ILE A 82 14.49 -27.69 -5.25
N GLY A 83 15.80 -27.51 -5.09
CA GLY A 83 16.77 -27.57 -6.19
C GLY A 83 16.92 -28.93 -6.87
N SER A 84 16.21 -29.99 -6.41
CA SER A 84 16.28 -31.34 -6.97
C SER A 84 15.09 -31.73 -7.86
N PHE A 85 14.05 -30.89 -7.99
CA PHE A 85 12.88 -31.20 -8.83
C PHE A 85 13.21 -31.12 -10.32
N PRO A 86 12.67 -31.99 -11.19
CA PRO A 86 12.80 -31.86 -12.65
C PRO A 86 12.22 -30.55 -13.20
N PRO A 87 12.74 -30.02 -14.33
CA PRO A 87 12.24 -28.82 -14.98
C PRO A 87 10.73 -28.81 -15.25
N GLU A 88 10.16 -29.98 -15.56
CA GLU A 88 8.75 -30.18 -15.88
C GLU A 88 7.87 -29.98 -14.64
N VAL A 89 8.35 -30.41 -13.47
CA VAL A 89 7.65 -30.22 -12.18
C VAL A 89 7.65 -28.75 -11.80
N LEU A 90 8.79 -28.07 -11.95
CA LEU A 90 8.89 -26.63 -11.69
C LEU A 90 8.03 -25.82 -12.68
N ALA A 91 8.02 -26.17 -13.97
CA ALA A 91 7.15 -25.55 -14.97
C ALA A 91 5.66 -25.77 -14.65
N HIS A 92 5.29 -26.95 -14.15
CA HIS A 92 3.93 -27.24 -13.71
C HIS A 92 3.54 -26.40 -12.48
N ILE A 93 4.42 -26.29 -11.49
CA ILE A 93 4.23 -25.42 -10.32
C ILE A 93 4.05 -23.97 -10.78
N PHE A 94 4.90 -23.49 -11.70
CA PHE A 94 4.80 -22.13 -12.23
C PHE A 94 3.46 -21.89 -12.91
N LYS A 95 3.01 -22.86 -13.72
CA LYS A 95 1.71 -22.80 -14.36
C LYS A 95 0.57 -22.72 -13.34
N ILE A 96 0.64 -23.49 -12.24
CA ILE A 96 -0.35 -23.42 -11.17
C ILE A 96 -0.35 -22.01 -10.56
N VAL A 97 0.81 -21.49 -10.14
CA VAL A 97 0.91 -20.15 -9.53
C VAL A 97 0.34 -19.09 -10.47
N CYS A 98 0.76 -19.08 -11.75
CA CYS A 98 0.24 -18.16 -12.76
C CYS A 98 -1.26 -18.35 -13.03
N SER A 99 -1.83 -19.53 -12.78
CA SER A 99 -3.27 -19.80 -12.95
C SER A 99 -4.09 -19.50 -11.67
N THR A 100 -3.43 -19.41 -10.51
CA THR A 100 -4.05 -19.11 -9.21
C THR A 100 -4.07 -17.62 -8.87
N GLY A 101 -3.29 -16.81 -9.59
CA GLY A 101 -3.31 -15.36 -9.46
C GLY A 101 -4.73 -14.82 -9.74
N PRO A 102 -5.37 -14.11 -8.79
CA PRO A 102 -6.68 -13.52 -9.06
C PRO A 102 -6.57 -12.52 -10.21
N CYS A 103 -7.52 -12.62 -11.15
CA CYS A 103 -7.74 -11.54 -12.12
C CYS A 103 -7.82 -10.21 -11.33
N PRO A 104 -7.17 -9.12 -11.77
CA PRO A 104 -6.98 -7.88 -10.98
C PRO A 104 -8.23 -7.07 -10.56
N GLN A 105 -9.40 -7.71 -10.45
CA GLN A 105 -10.65 -7.14 -9.98
C GLN A 105 -11.38 -8.07 -8.99
N SER A 106 -10.73 -8.44 -7.88
CA SER A 106 -11.51 -8.65 -6.65
C SER A 106 -12.07 -7.28 -6.22
N ALA A 107 -13.40 -7.15 -6.26
CA ALA A 107 -14.37 -6.08 -5.93
C ALA A 107 -13.94 -4.75 -5.25
N THR A 108 -12.75 -4.63 -4.67
CA THR A 108 -12.26 -3.49 -3.88
C THR A 108 -11.71 -2.30 -4.69
N TYR A 109 -11.72 -2.36 -6.02
CA TYR A 109 -11.04 -1.41 -6.90
C TYR A 109 -11.96 -0.40 -7.62
N ALA A 110 -13.22 -0.29 -7.20
CA ALA A 110 -14.23 0.49 -7.93
C ALA A 110 -14.14 2.02 -7.76
N TYR A 111 -13.36 2.58 -6.84
CA TYR A 111 -13.42 4.03 -6.56
C TYR A 111 -12.08 4.76 -6.28
N THR A 112 -10.93 4.19 -6.62
CA THR A 112 -9.64 4.91 -6.50
C THR A 112 -9.28 5.61 -7.80
N THR A 113 -9.34 6.94 -7.81
CA THR A 113 -8.91 7.83 -8.93
C THR A 113 -7.39 8.03 -9.00
N GLY A 114 -6.59 7.31 -8.19
CA GLY A 114 -5.13 7.31 -8.27
C GLY A 114 -4.61 6.23 -9.23
N TYR A 115 -3.84 6.65 -10.24
CA TYR A 115 -3.16 5.78 -11.20
C TYR A 115 -2.30 4.72 -10.48
N LYS A 116 -2.73 3.46 -10.52
CA LYS A 116 -1.90 2.29 -10.15
C LYS A 116 -1.27 1.66 -11.42
N PRO A 117 -0.09 1.01 -11.31
CA PRO A 117 0.60 0.32 -12.42
C PRO A 117 -0.26 -0.74 -13.12
N PRO A 118 0.05 -1.09 -14.39
CA PRO A 118 -0.67 -2.08 -15.17
C PRO A 118 -0.66 -3.44 -14.47
N LEU A 119 -1.83 -4.04 -14.36
CA LEU A 119 -2.00 -5.32 -13.70
C LEU A 119 -1.76 -6.44 -14.72
N PHE A 120 -0.50 -6.64 -15.13
CA PHE A 120 -0.10 -7.94 -15.69
C PHE A 120 -0.05 -8.96 -14.55
N ASN A 121 -0.28 -10.22 -14.87
CA ASN A 121 0.04 -11.33 -13.98
C ASN A 121 1.53 -11.28 -13.57
N THR A 122 1.81 -10.74 -12.38
CA THR A 122 3.17 -10.54 -11.84
C THR A 122 3.87 -11.85 -11.48
N ASP A 123 3.13 -12.95 -11.47
CA ASP A 123 3.62 -14.23 -11.00
C ASP A 123 4.57 -14.87 -12.01
N SER A 124 4.30 -14.77 -13.32
CA SER A 124 5.21 -15.30 -14.36
C SER A 124 6.54 -14.57 -14.39
N ILE A 125 6.50 -13.26 -14.18
CA ILE A 125 7.68 -12.42 -14.00
C ILE A 125 8.38 -12.85 -12.72
N THR A 126 7.73 -12.77 -11.55
CA THR A 126 8.31 -13.10 -10.23
C THR A 126 8.95 -14.49 -10.16
N LEU A 127 8.36 -15.48 -10.82
CA LEU A 127 8.87 -16.85 -10.87
C LEU A 127 10.07 -17.02 -11.79
N SER A 128 10.18 -16.23 -12.87
CA SER A 128 11.32 -16.27 -13.80
C SER A 128 12.65 -15.82 -13.20
N HIS A 129 12.71 -15.84 -11.88
CA HIS A 129 13.23 -14.70 -11.20
C HIS A 129 13.57 -14.95 -9.70
N VAL A 130 13.47 -16.20 -9.27
CA VAL A 130 13.89 -16.64 -7.93
C VAL A 130 15.34 -17.11 -7.96
N CYS A 131 15.75 -17.79 -9.03
CA CYS A 131 17.12 -18.21 -9.30
C CYS A 131 17.33 -18.49 -10.80
N SER A 132 18.58 -18.67 -11.23
CA SER A 132 18.94 -18.90 -12.65
C SER A 132 18.23 -20.10 -13.27
N ARG A 133 18.02 -21.16 -12.49
CA ARG A 133 17.29 -22.36 -12.95
C ARG A 133 15.82 -22.05 -13.20
N TRP A 134 15.18 -21.34 -12.28
CA TRP A 134 13.77 -20.95 -12.42
C TRP A 134 13.57 -19.98 -13.59
N ARG A 135 14.51 -19.06 -13.80
CA ARG A 135 14.56 -18.19 -14.98
C ARG A 135 14.59 -18.98 -16.28
N GLN A 136 15.49 -19.94 -16.40
CA GLN A 136 15.61 -20.75 -17.62
C GLN A 136 14.33 -21.54 -17.90
N ILE A 137 13.72 -22.11 -16.85
CA ILE A 137 12.47 -22.87 -16.97
C ILE A 137 11.31 -21.93 -17.37
N ALA A 138 11.18 -20.77 -16.72
CA ALA A 138 10.11 -19.83 -17.00
C ALA A 138 10.19 -19.22 -18.40
N ILE A 139 11.38 -18.86 -18.89
CA ILE A 139 11.57 -18.29 -20.24
C ILE A 139 11.27 -19.33 -21.31
N ASN A 140 11.69 -20.58 -21.11
CA ASN A 140 11.46 -21.66 -22.09
C ASN A 140 10.03 -22.21 -22.03
N THR A 141 9.23 -21.80 -21.04
CA THR A 141 7.83 -22.21 -20.92
C THR A 141 6.94 -21.14 -21.52
N ALA A 142 6.74 -21.19 -22.85
CA ALA A 142 5.98 -20.20 -23.62
C ALA A 142 4.56 -19.93 -23.07
N THR A 143 3.89 -20.95 -22.52
CA THR A 143 2.55 -20.84 -21.92
C THR A 143 2.50 -19.96 -20.66
N MET A 144 3.64 -19.60 -20.06
CA MET A 144 3.67 -18.63 -18.95
C MET A 144 3.53 -17.18 -19.43
N TRP A 145 3.73 -16.93 -20.73
CA TRP A 145 3.75 -15.61 -21.34
C TRP A 145 2.54 -15.38 -22.27
N SER A 146 1.64 -16.36 -22.38
CA SER A 146 0.48 -16.29 -23.27
C SER A 146 -0.66 -15.43 -22.73
N HIS A 147 -0.69 -15.11 -21.43
CA HIS A 147 -1.71 -14.25 -20.82
C HIS A 147 -1.25 -12.80 -20.77
N ILE A 148 -2.01 -11.90 -21.38
CA ILE A 148 -1.66 -10.49 -21.55
C ILE A 148 -2.84 -9.62 -21.11
N ASP A 149 -2.64 -8.86 -20.03
CA ASP A 149 -3.56 -7.83 -19.55
C ASP A 149 -3.18 -6.45 -20.10
N LEU A 150 -4.16 -5.69 -20.60
CA LEU A 150 -3.99 -4.42 -21.29
C LEU A 150 -4.93 -3.36 -20.72
N VAL A 151 -4.40 -2.16 -20.51
CA VAL A 151 -5.13 -0.99 -20.05
C VAL A 151 -4.86 0.17 -21.02
N PRO A 152 -5.84 0.61 -21.82
CA PRO A 152 -5.54 1.43 -22.99
C PRO A 152 -4.94 2.81 -22.71
N HIS A 153 -5.40 3.50 -21.66
CA HIS A 153 -4.83 4.80 -21.27
C HIS A 153 -3.36 4.70 -20.83
N GLN A 154 -2.88 3.49 -20.56
CA GLN A 154 -1.48 3.22 -20.21
C GLN A 154 -0.66 2.78 -21.44
N PHE A 155 -1.31 2.37 -22.54
CA PHE A 155 -0.62 1.87 -23.73
C PHE A 155 0.17 2.94 -24.49
N GLN A 156 -0.14 4.23 -24.26
CA GLN A 156 0.62 5.37 -24.79
C GLN A 156 2.02 5.52 -24.15
N VAL A 157 2.33 4.70 -23.14
CA VAL A 157 3.65 4.66 -22.51
C VAL A 157 4.50 3.57 -23.20
N THR A 158 5.60 3.98 -23.83
CA THR A 158 6.45 3.14 -24.72
C THR A 158 6.87 1.78 -24.15
N THR A 159 7.03 1.69 -22.84
CA THR A 159 7.42 0.49 -22.09
C THR A 159 6.33 -0.56 -21.96
N LEU A 160 5.05 -0.19 -22.05
CA LEU A 160 3.95 -1.14 -22.14
C LEU A 160 3.96 -1.83 -23.50
N SER A 161 4.32 -1.11 -24.58
CA SER A 161 4.57 -1.72 -25.89
C SER A 161 5.76 -2.70 -25.85
N GLU A 162 6.90 -2.34 -25.23
CA GLU A 162 8.06 -3.25 -25.09
C GLU A 162 7.79 -4.49 -24.23
N ARG A 163 7.09 -4.33 -23.10
CA ARG A 163 6.70 -5.47 -22.24
C ARG A 163 5.76 -6.40 -22.99
N THR A 164 4.80 -5.83 -23.71
CA THR A 164 3.87 -6.63 -24.51
C THR A 164 4.60 -7.35 -25.65
N ASN A 165 5.53 -6.69 -26.34
CA ASN A 165 6.40 -7.32 -27.34
C ASN A 165 7.27 -8.43 -26.74
N THR A 166 7.72 -8.30 -25.49
CA THR A 166 8.49 -9.34 -24.79
C THR A 166 7.62 -10.54 -24.45
N TYR A 167 6.39 -10.31 -23.97
CA TYR A 167 5.41 -11.39 -23.75
C TYR A 167 5.13 -12.12 -25.06
N LEU A 168 4.92 -11.38 -26.15
CA LEU A 168 4.72 -11.96 -27.48
C LEU A 168 5.95 -12.75 -27.95
N ALA A 169 7.16 -12.22 -27.80
CA ALA A 169 8.38 -12.91 -28.20
C ALA A 169 8.59 -14.22 -27.42
N ARG A 170 8.23 -14.24 -26.13
CA ARG A 170 8.36 -15.42 -25.25
C ARG A 170 7.22 -16.42 -25.42
N ALA A 171 6.01 -15.94 -25.70
CA ALA A 171 4.88 -16.76 -26.12
C ALA A 171 5.16 -17.40 -27.50
N GLY A 172 5.88 -16.69 -28.37
CA GLY A 172 6.28 -17.18 -29.68
C GLY A 172 5.07 -17.43 -30.58
N ARG A 173 4.69 -18.70 -30.73
CA ARG A 173 3.52 -19.14 -31.52
C ARG A 173 2.38 -19.69 -30.66
N THR A 174 2.48 -19.61 -29.34
CA THR A 174 1.41 -20.08 -28.46
C THR A 174 0.22 -19.16 -28.54
N LEU A 175 -0.99 -19.75 -28.49
CA LEU A 175 -2.21 -18.97 -28.50
C LEU A 175 -2.34 -18.09 -27.26
N LEU A 176 -2.84 -16.88 -27.45
CA LEU A 176 -2.85 -15.79 -26.46
C LEU A 176 -4.20 -15.64 -25.76
N ASP A 177 -4.14 -15.31 -24.47
CA ASP A 177 -5.28 -14.87 -23.67
C ASP A 177 -5.13 -13.38 -23.42
N ILE A 178 -6.05 -12.59 -23.97
CA ILE A 178 -5.98 -11.14 -23.94
C ILE A 178 -7.10 -10.60 -23.07
N HIS A 179 -6.75 -9.78 -22.09
CA HIS A 179 -7.69 -9.10 -21.23
C HIS A 179 -7.51 -7.60 -21.36
N LEU A 180 -8.56 -6.87 -21.71
CA LEU A 180 -8.57 -5.45 -21.95
C LEU A 180 -9.50 -4.75 -20.95
N VAL A 181 -8.96 -3.81 -20.17
CA VAL A 181 -9.71 -3.07 -19.16
C VAL A 181 -9.69 -1.57 -19.45
N ASP A 182 -10.83 -1.01 -19.85
CA ASP A 182 -11.04 0.42 -20.10
C ASP A 182 -11.91 1.06 -19.01
N ARG A 183 -11.28 1.60 -17.97
CA ARG A 183 -11.96 2.29 -16.85
C ARG A 183 -11.94 3.81 -16.97
N SER A 184 -11.61 4.36 -18.13
CA SER A 184 -11.41 5.79 -18.28
C SER A 184 -12.69 6.53 -17.85
N HIS A 185 -12.74 7.15 -16.67
CA HIS A 185 -13.89 7.96 -16.25
C HIS A 185 -13.73 9.33 -16.88
N GLY A 186 -14.36 9.51 -18.04
CA GLY A 186 -14.21 10.71 -18.83
C GLY A 186 -12.82 10.78 -19.44
N ALA A 187 -12.68 10.26 -20.66
CA ALA A 187 -11.71 10.86 -21.57
C ALA A 187 -11.89 12.39 -21.45
N LYS A 188 -10.81 13.09 -21.08
CA LYS A 188 -10.78 14.55 -21.06
C LYS A 188 -11.44 15.03 -22.34
N TYR A 189 -12.65 15.60 -22.23
CA TYR A 189 -13.07 16.56 -23.22
C TYR A 189 -11.98 17.63 -23.17
N ASP A 190 -11.31 17.85 -24.28
CA ASP A 190 -10.54 19.06 -24.43
C ASP A 190 -11.51 20.22 -24.23
N ALA A 191 -11.43 20.89 -23.08
CA ALA A 191 -12.33 21.96 -22.67
C ALA A 191 -12.30 23.16 -23.64
N ILE A 192 -11.31 23.20 -24.53
CA ILE A 192 -11.10 24.28 -25.50
C ILE A 192 -11.73 23.94 -26.86
N THR A 193 -11.73 22.67 -27.28
CA THR A 193 -12.17 22.28 -28.64
C THR A 193 -13.42 21.41 -28.68
N GLY A 194 -13.85 20.83 -27.56
CA GLY A 194 -14.98 19.89 -27.52
C GLY A 194 -14.75 18.60 -28.32
N THR A 195 -13.53 18.34 -28.80
CA THR A 195 -13.20 17.16 -29.60
C THR A 195 -12.45 16.09 -28.80
N ARG A 196 -12.79 14.82 -29.04
CA ARG A 196 -12.23 13.64 -28.37
C ARG A 196 -10.77 13.43 -28.80
N ILE A 197 -9.90 13.01 -27.87
CA ILE A 197 -8.51 12.63 -28.16
C ILE A 197 -8.51 11.52 -29.24
N PRO A 198 -7.76 11.68 -30.36
CA PRO A 198 -7.67 10.65 -31.40
C PRO A 198 -7.09 9.35 -30.84
N LEU A 199 -7.69 8.23 -31.24
CA LEU A 199 -7.16 6.89 -30.98
C LEU A 199 -5.76 6.76 -31.59
N ASP A 200 -4.79 6.32 -30.79
CA ASP A 200 -3.43 6.06 -31.26
C ASP A 200 -3.44 4.88 -32.26
N SER A 201 -2.97 5.12 -33.48
CA SER A 201 -2.88 4.10 -34.53
C SER A 201 -1.99 2.92 -34.12
N GLY A 202 -0.95 3.15 -33.30
CA GLY A 202 -0.04 2.10 -32.86
C GLY A 202 -0.71 1.05 -31.95
N PHE A 203 -1.70 1.45 -31.16
CA PHE A 203 -2.46 0.52 -30.31
C PHE A 203 -3.33 -0.42 -31.13
N LEU A 204 -3.97 0.12 -32.18
CA LEU A 204 -4.80 -0.68 -33.08
C LEU A 204 -3.92 -1.59 -33.95
N GLU A 205 -2.77 -1.11 -34.43
CA GLU A 205 -1.79 -1.94 -35.15
C GLU A 205 -1.29 -3.11 -34.31
N PHE A 206 -1.04 -2.88 -33.01
CA PHE A 206 -0.68 -3.94 -32.08
C PHE A 206 -1.76 -5.03 -32.03
N PHE A 207 -3.03 -4.65 -31.82
CA PHE A 207 -4.14 -5.61 -31.83
C PHE A 207 -4.27 -6.35 -33.15
N ALA A 208 -4.07 -5.67 -34.28
CA ALA A 208 -4.04 -6.30 -35.59
C ALA A 208 -2.94 -7.38 -35.68
N SER A 209 -1.79 -7.18 -35.04
CA SER A 209 -0.67 -8.13 -35.06
C SER A 209 -0.90 -9.38 -34.21
N ILE A 210 -1.65 -9.27 -33.10
CA ILE A 210 -1.87 -10.38 -32.15
C ILE A 210 -3.16 -11.15 -32.41
N ALA A 211 -4.13 -10.53 -33.09
CA ALA A 211 -5.43 -11.12 -33.39
C ALA A 211 -5.37 -12.52 -34.03
N PRO A 212 -4.41 -12.85 -34.93
CA PRO A 212 -4.30 -14.19 -35.49
C PRO A 212 -4.01 -15.30 -34.46
N GLN A 213 -3.42 -14.97 -33.30
CA GLN A 213 -3.04 -15.93 -32.25
C GLN A 213 -4.00 -15.88 -31.06
N MET A 214 -5.05 -15.07 -31.10
CA MET A 214 -5.93 -14.80 -29.96
C MET A 214 -6.89 -15.97 -29.69
N ARG A 215 -6.69 -16.67 -28.56
CA ARG A 215 -7.56 -17.76 -28.08
C ARG A 215 -8.64 -17.28 -27.12
N SER A 216 -8.32 -16.35 -26.23
CA SER A 216 -9.27 -15.74 -25.32
C SER A 216 -9.25 -14.24 -25.46
N PHE A 217 -10.42 -13.62 -25.45
CA PHE A 217 -10.56 -12.17 -25.39
C PHE A 217 -11.56 -11.78 -24.30
N GLU A 218 -11.09 -11.02 -23.31
CA GLU A 218 -11.92 -10.41 -22.29
C GLU A 218 -11.86 -8.89 -22.41
N LEU A 219 -13.02 -8.23 -22.53
CA LEU A 219 -13.12 -6.78 -22.54
C LEU A 219 -14.01 -6.31 -21.39
N ARG A 220 -13.45 -5.47 -20.54
CA ARG A 220 -14.17 -4.75 -19.49
C ARG A 220 -14.13 -3.26 -19.76
N THR A 221 -15.28 -2.60 -19.88
CA THR A 221 -15.34 -1.17 -20.19
C THR A 221 -16.44 -0.46 -19.40
N ASN A 222 -16.19 0.78 -18.99
CA ASN A 222 -17.20 1.63 -18.37
C ASN A 222 -18.15 2.31 -19.37
N TYR A 223 -17.94 2.12 -20.68
CA TYR A 223 -18.67 2.81 -21.75
C TYR A 223 -19.45 1.86 -22.65
N SER A 224 -20.54 2.37 -23.23
CA SER A 224 -21.29 1.68 -24.27
C SER A 224 -20.41 1.35 -25.48
N LEU A 225 -20.54 0.12 -26.00
CA LEU A 225 -19.91 -0.28 -27.28
C LEU A 225 -20.61 0.36 -28.50
N ILE A 226 -21.77 1.00 -28.30
CA ILE A 226 -22.57 1.63 -29.37
C ILE A 226 -21.99 2.99 -29.76
N ASP A 227 -21.36 3.71 -28.83
CA ASP A 227 -20.87 5.08 -29.03
C ASP A 227 -19.49 5.15 -29.72
N LYS A 228 -19.14 4.09 -30.49
CA LYS A 228 -17.88 3.92 -31.24
C LYS A 228 -16.64 4.28 -30.42
N HIS A 229 -16.62 3.86 -29.15
CA HIS A 229 -15.49 4.05 -28.25
C HIS A 229 -14.32 3.10 -28.56
N LEU A 230 -13.25 3.19 -27.80
CA LEU A 230 -12.04 2.38 -28.00
C LEU A 230 -12.33 0.87 -28.05
N GLY A 231 -13.21 0.37 -27.18
CA GLY A 231 -13.67 -1.02 -27.22
C GLY A 231 -14.23 -1.44 -28.58
N TYR A 232 -15.02 -0.57 -29.23
CA TYR A 232 -15.55 -0.80 -30.58
C TYR A 232 -14.42 -0.95 -31.61
N HIS A 233 -13.45 -0.03 -31.60
CA HIS A 233 -12.36 -0.03 -32.58
C HIS A 233 -11.42 -1.23 -32.41
N VAL A 234 -11.12 -1.60 -31.16
CA VAL A 234 -10.32 -2.81 -30.87
C VAL A 234 -11.05 -4.06 -31.34
N LEU A 235 -12.35 -4.20 -31.04
CA LEU A 235 -13.15 -5.33 -31.49
C LEU A 235 -13.19 -5.44 -33.01
N SER A 236 -13.40 -4.32 -33.70
CA SER A 236 -13.40 -4.27 -35.17
C SER A 236 -12.05 -4.73 -35.74
N VAL A 237 -10.93 -4.23 -35.23
CA VAL A 237 -9.59 -4.63 -35.71
C VAL A 237 -9.29 -6.09 -35.38
N CYS A 238 -9.57 -6.52 -34.16
CA CYS A 238 -9.31 -7.89 -33.72
C CYS A 238 -10.09 -8.89 -34.56
N PHE A 239 -11.40 -8.71 -34.70
CA PHE A 239 -12.21 -9.65 -35.45
C PHE A 239 -11.96 -9.59 -36.96
N ALA A 240 -11.57 -8.44 -37.52
CA ALA A 240 -11.16 -8.38 -38.91
C ALA A 240 -9.87 -9.18 -39.22
N LYS A 241 -9.03 -9.42 -38.21
CA LYS A 241 -7.70 -10.06 -38.36
C LYS A 241 -7.58 -11.42 -37.67
N CYS A 242 -8.56 -11.83 -36.87
CA CYS A 242 -8.56 -13.10 -36.18
C CYS A 242 -8.73 -14.26 -37.18
N ILE A 243 -8.08 -15.40 -36.89
CA ILE A 243 -8.19 -16.61 -37.72
C ILE A 243 -9.37 -17.45 -37.19
N PRO A 244 -10.38 -17.77 -38.03
CA PRO A 244 -11.48 -18.66 -37.63
C PRO A 244 -10.98 -19.99 -37.08
N GLY A 245 -11.55 -20.44 -35.96
CA GLY A 245 -11.08 -21.63 -35.24
C GLY A 245 -10.11 -21.35 -34.09
N THR A 246 -9.54 -20.14 -34.02
CA THR A 246 -8.53 -19.79 -33.01
C THR A 246 -9.15 -19.25 -31.72
N LEU A 247 -10.14 -18.36 -31.84
CA LEU A 247 -10.86 -17.78 -30.71
C LEU A 247 -11.79 -18.83 -30.09
N GLN A 248 -11.52 -19.18 -28.83
CA GLN A 248 -12.23 -20.21 -28.07
C GLN A 248 -12.98 -19.63 -26.86
N GLN A 249 -12.57 -18.46 -26.36
CA GLN A 249 -13.18 -17.84 -25.19
C GLN A 249 -13.45 -16.35 -25.46
N LEU A 250 -14.63 -15.89 -25.08
CA LEU A 250 -15.04 -14.49 -25.25
C LEU A 250 -15.76 -14.01 -23.98
N SER A 251 -15.31 -12.89 -23.43
CA SER A 251 -15.87 -12.28 -22.24
C SER A 251 -16.10 -10.77 -22.43
N PHE A 252 -17.30 -10.29 -22.12
CA PHE A 252 -17.67 -8.87 -22.14
C PHE A 252 -18.28 -8.44 -20.80
N ASP A 253 -17.69 -7.43 -20.17
CA ASP A 253 -18.23 -6.74 -18.99
C ASP A 253 -18.34 -5.24 -19.28
N VAL A 254 -19.53 -4.80 -19.69
CA VAL A 254 -19.80 -3.40 -20.01
C VAL A 254 -20.57 -2.76 -18.85
N ALA A 255 -20.11 -1.63 -18.31
CA ALA A 255 -20.82 -0.94 -17.23
C ALA A 255 -22.11 -0.28 -17.74
N LYS A 256 -23.08 -0.10 -16.83
CA LYS A 256 -24.38 0.53 -17.12
C LYS A 256 -24.17 2.05 -17.28
N ASP A 257 -24.11 2.53 -18.51
CA ASP A 257 -24.22 3.97 -18.76
C ASP A 257 -25.66 4.43 -18.45
N TYR A 258 -25.83 5.67 -18.00
CA TYR A 258 -27.15 6.24 -17.64
C TYR A 258 -28.02 6.58 -18.87
N GLY A 259 -27.66 6.07 -20.05
CA GLY A 259 -28.31 6.31 -21.35
C GLY A 259 -29.10 5.10 -21.86
N ASP A 260 -30.20 5.41 -22.55
CA ASP A 260 -31.23 4.50 -23.06
C ASP A 260 -30.69 3.36 -23.97
N PHE A 261 -30.44 2.18 -23.39
CA PHE A 261 -29.97 0.96 -24.08
C PHE A 261 -31.10 0.20 -24.83
N ARG A 262 -32.15 0.89 -25.27
CA ARG A 262 -33.23 0.27 -26.08
C ARG A 262 -32.85 -0.10 -27.51
N ARG A 263 -31.61 0.16 -27.95
CA ARG A 263 -31.12 -0.22 -29.28
C ARG A 263 -30.23 -1.45 -29.21
N SER A 264 -30.78 -2.59 -29.63
CA SER A 264 -29.99 -3.75 -30.01
C SER A 264 -28.95 -3.32 -31.06
N PRO A 265 -27.68 -3.76 -30.96
CA PRO A 265 -26.65 -3.48 -31.96
C PRO A 265 -26.96 -4.27 -33.25
N GLU A 266 -27.92 -3.79 -34.04
CA GLU A 266 -28.31 -4.42 -35.29
C GLU A 266 -27.21 -4.22 -36.33
N SER A 267 -26.30 -5.21 -36.44
CA SER A 267 -25.38 -5.50 -37.56
C SER A 267 -24.39 -4.42 -38.04
N GLU A 268 -24.57 -3.14 -37.73
CA GLU A 268 -23.68 -2.06 -38.17
C GLU A 268 -22.49 -1.84 -37.22
N LEU A 269 -22.46 -2.56 -36.08
CA LEU A 269 -21.60 -2.25 -34.95
C LEU A 269 -20.11 -2.56 -35.14
N MET A 270 -19.64 -3.05 -36.28
CA MET A 270 -18.20 -3.29 -36.46
C MET A 270 -17.63 -2.99 -37.86
N GLY A 271 -18.47 -2.64 -38.83
CA GLY A 271 -18.02 -2.48 -40.23
C GLY A 271 -17.44 -3.76 -40.87
N ILE A 272 -17.70 -4.93 -40.27
CA ILE A 272 -17.27 -6.26 -40.75
C ILE A 272 -18.52 -7.01 -41.26
N PRO A 273 -18.44 -7.73 -42.39
CA PRO A 273 -19.54 -8.58 -42.84
C PRO A 273 -19.97 -9.59 -41.78
N GLU A 274 -21.28 -9.71 -41.54
CA GLU A 274 -21.87 -10.61 -40.53
C GLU A 274 -21.40 -12.06 -40.68
N GLU A 275 -21.29 -12.55 -41.91
CA GLU A 275 -20.81 -13.91 -42.20
C GLU A 275 -19.38 -14.17 -41.67
N THR A 276 -18.51 -13.16 -41.71
CA THR A 276 -17.14 -13.27 -41.20
C THR A 276 -17.11 -13.36 -39.69
N VAL A 277 -17.93 -12.55 -39.00
CA VAL A 277 -18.04 -12.55 -37.55
C VAL A 277 -18.62 -13.87 -37.05
N GLU A 278 -19.68 -14.38 -37.69
CA GLU A 278 -20.29 -15.67 -37.36
C GLU A 278 -19.33 -16.85 -37.54
N ARG A 279 -18.47 -16.82 -38.58
CA ARG A 279 -17.44 -17.85 -38.80
C ARG A 279 -16.39 -17.85 -37.69
N LEU A 280 -16.04 -16.69 -37.14
CA LEU A 280 -15.10 -16.55 -36.02
C LEU A 280 -15.73 -17.06 -34.72
N TRP A 281 -16.98 -16.67 -34.47
CA TRP A 281 -17.69 -17.00 -33.23
C TRP A 281 -18.05 -18.49 -33.12
N ARG A 282 -18.15 -19.21 -34.23
CA ARG A 282 -18.45 -20.65 -34.25
C ARG A 282 -17.48 -21.53 -33.45
N SER A 283 -16.23 -21.10 -33.25
CA SER A 283 -15.24 -21.84 -32.46
C SER A 283 -15.21 -21.48 -30.97
N VAL A 284 -16.00 -20.49 -30.55
CA VAL A 284 -16.09 -20.08 -29.15
C VAL A 284 -16.83 -21.16 -28.35
N THR A 285 -16.23 -21.58 -27.24
CA THR A 285 -16.78 -22.59 -26.33
C THR A 285 -17.03 -22.03 -24.93
N VAL A 286 -16.37 -20.93 -24.56
CA VAL A 286 -16.59 -20.22 -23.29
C VAL A 286 -17.09 -18.83 -23.59
N LEU A 287 -18.31 -18.53 -23.16
CA LEU A 287 -18.96 -17.25 -23.41
C LEU A 287 -19.42 -16.61 -22.10
N ARG A 288 -18.92 -15.40 -21.80
CA ARG A 288 -19.30 -14.62 -20.62
C ARG A 288 -19.74 -13.23 -21.05
N LEU A 289 -21.01 -12.90 -20.83
CA LEU A 289 -21.60 -11.65 -21.30
C LEU A 289 -22.29 -10.92 -20.16
N LYS A 290 -21.99 -9.62 -20.04
CA LYS A 290 -22.62 -8.69 -19.11
C LYS A 290 -22.87 -7.36 -19.79
N GLN A 291 -24.15 -6.97 -19.84
CA GLN A 291 -24.69 -5.75 -20.48
C GLN A 291 -24.47 -5.60 -21.99
N PHE A 292 -23.84 -6.57 -22.66
CA PHE A 292 -23.73 -6.60 -24.12
C PHE A 292 -24.00 -8.01 -24.64
N TYR A 293 -25.01 -8.15 -25.50
CA TYR A 293 -25.51 -9.45 -25.97
C TYR A 293 -25.66 -9.46 -27.49
N PRO A 294 -24.82 -10.23 -28.21
CA PRO A 294 -25.01 -10.48 -29.64
C PRO A 294 -26.37 -11.12 -29.92
N LYS A 295 -26.86 -11.00 -31.17
CA LYS A 295 -28.15 -11.55 -31.61
C LYS A 295 -28.33 -12.99 -31.11
N TRP A 296 -29.43 -13.30 -30.44
CA TRP A 296 -29.72 -14.64 -29.92
C TRP A 296 -29.76 -15.75 -31.00
N THR A 297 -29.81 -15.38 -32.28
CA THR A 297 -29.72 -16.28 -33.44
C THR A 297 -28.28 -16.56 -33.91
N SER A 298 -27.29 -15.94 -33.29
CA SER A 298 -25.88 -16.07 -33.65
C SER A 298 -25.34 -17.46 -33.34
N GLN A 299 -24.42 -17.95 -34.17
CA GLN A 299 -23.65 -19.17 -33.97
C GLN A 299 -22.72 -19.09 -32.75
N LEU A 300 -22.50 -17.90 -32.18
CA LEU A 300 -21.76 -17.70 -30.93
C LEU A 300 -22.35 -18.49 -29.76
N TYR A 301 -23.65 -18.79 -29.78
CA TYR A 301 -24.34 -19.52 -28.72
C TYR A 301 -24.38 -21.04 -28.93
N HIS A 302 -23.63 -21.57 -29.88
CA HIS A 302 -23.62 -22.98 -30.24
C HIS A 302 -22.33 -23.67 -29.78
N GLY A 303 -22.42 -24.93 -29.36
CA GLY A 303 -21.26 -25.74 -28.99
C GLY A 303 -20.56 -25.28 -27.71
N LEU A 304 -21.23 -24.52 -26.84
CA LEU A 304 -20.64 -23.97 -25.62
C LEU A 304 -20.43 -25.03 -24.53
N VAL A 305 -19.33 -24.88 -23.79
CA VAL A 305 -19.03 -25.59 -22.53
C VAL A 305 -19.22 -24.69 -21.31
N GLU A 306 -19.20 -23.38 -21.49
CA GLU A 306 -19.51 -22.41 -20.44
C GLU A 306 -20.32 -21.26 -21.04
N LEU A 307 -21.46 -20.97 -20.41
CA LEU A 307 -22.32 -19.84 -20.74
C LEU A 307 -22.62 -19.06 -19.47
N CYS A 308 -22.13 -17.83 -19.40
CA CYS A 308 -22.46 -16.87 -18.35
C CYS A 308 -23.15 -15.66 -18.96
N LEU A 309 -24.39 -15.43 -18.57
CA LEU A 309 -25.23 -14.32 -19.00
C LEU A 309 -25.64 -13.53 -17.75
N ALA A 310 -25.10 -12.34 -17.53
CA ALA A 310 -25.34 -11.54 -16.32
C ALA A 310 -25.89 -10.14 -16.62
N GLY A 311 -27.16 -9.87 -16.28
CA GLY A 311 -27.74 -8.52 -16.33
C GLY A 311 -27.72 -7.80 -14.97
N GLN A 312 -27.50 -6.48 -14.98
CA GLN A 312 -27.89 -5.60 -13.86
C GLN A 312 -29.10 -4.74 -14.28
N GLY A 313 -30.26 -5.04 -13.71
CA GLY A 313 -31.52 -4.31 -13.93
C GLY A 313 -32.49 -4.97 -14.91
N LEU A 314 -33.71 -4.41 -14.97
CA LEU A 314 -34.90 -4.93 -15.71
C LEU A 314 -34.82 -4.80 -17.25
N ASP A 315 -33.72 -4.31 -17.81
CA ASP A 315 -33.67 -3.88 -19.21
C ASP A 315 -33.18 -4.96 -20.18
N ALA A 316 -32.63 -6.08 -19.69
CA ALA A 316 -32.15 -7.18 -20.51
C ALA A 316 -32.99 -8.45 -20.31
N SER A 317 -33.67 -8.90 -21.37
CA SER A 317 -34.53 -10.10 -21.35
C SER A 317 -34.21 -11.06 -22.50
N ILE A 318 -34.51 -12.34 -22.29
CA ILE A 318 -34.43 -13.40 -23.29
C ILE A 318 -35.75 -14.17 -23.32
N SER A 319 -36.25 -14.56 -24.48
CA SER A 319 -37.45 -15.40 -24.51
C SER A 319 -37.13 -16.85 -24.17
N GLU A 320 -38.05 -17.55 -23.51
CA GLU A 320 -37.87 -18.96 -23.13
C GLU A 320 -37.44 -19.83 -24.31
N ALA A 321 -38.11 -19.70 -25.46
CA ALA A 321 -37.80 -20.46 -26.67
C ALA A 321 -36.36 -20.24 -27.16
N ARG A 322 -35.82 -19.02 -27.01
CA ARG A 322 -34.44 -18.70 -27.41
C ARG A 322 -33.44 -19.30 -26.44
N LEU A 323 -33.69 -19.21 -25.14
CA LEU A 323 -32.84 -19.82 -24.13
C LEU A 323 -32.78 -21.35 -24.30
N VAL A 324 -33.92 -21.98 -24.56
CA VAL A 324 -34.02 -23.43 -24.86
C VAL A 324 -33.23 -23.79 -26.12
N ALA A 325 -33.35 -23.00 -27.19
CA ALA A 325 -32.58 -23.24 -28.41
C ALA A 325 -31.07 -23.18 -28.15
N ILE A 326 -30.60 -22.20 -27.36
CA ILE A 326 -29.17 -22.07 -26.99
C ILE A 326 -28.69 -23.29 -26.21
N MET A 327 -29.47 -23.75 -25.22
CA MET A 327 -29.13 -24.95 -24.43
C MET A 327 -29.11 -26.21 -25.31
N LYS A 328 -30.08 -26.39 -26.22
CA LYS A 328 -30.10 -27.52 -27.16
C LYS A 328 -28.92 -27.50 -28.13
N SER A 329 -28.49 -26.31 -28.56
CA SER A 329 -27.31 -26.12 -29.41
C SER A 329 -25.97 -26.30 -28.67
N SER A 330 -25.98 -26.40 -27.34
CA SER A 330 -24.79 -26.50 -26.49
C SER A 330 -24.90 -27.65 -25.46
N PRO A 331 -24.99 -28.91 -25.92
CA PRO A 331 -25.26 -30.06 -25.03
C PRO A 331 -24.11 -30.40 -24.06
N ARG A 332 -22.92 -29.83 -24.27
CA ARG A 332 -21.72 -30.08 -23.46
C ARG A 332 -21.45 -29.00 -22.41
N LEU A 333 -22.47 -28.21 -22.07
CA LEU A 333 -22.37 -27.18 -21.04
C LEU A 333 -21.98 -27.79 -19.69
N ARG A 334 -20.85 -27.30 -19.15
CA ARG A 334 -20.32 -27.58 -17.81
C ARG A 334 -20.68 -26.49 -16.82
N VAL A 335 -20.71 -25.24 -17.29
CA VAL A 335 -21.03 -24.06 -16.47
C VAL A 335 -22.17 -23.31 -17.13
N LEU A 336 -23.26 -23.11 -16.39
CA LEU A 336 -24.40 -22.33 -16.83
C LEU A 336 -24.74 -21.27 -15.77
N LYS A 337 -24.62 -20.01 -16.13
CA LYS A 337 -25.02 -18.87 -15.31
C LYS A 337 -26.00 -18.00 -16.05
N ILE A 338 -27.19 -17.80 -15.49
CA ILE A 338 -28.28 -17.02 -16.09
C ILE A 338 -28.78 -16.00 -15.07
N GLY A 339 -28.54 -14.71 -15.28
CA GLY A 339 -29.05 -13.61 -14.48
C GLY A 339 -29.91 -12.65 -15.30
N PHE A 340 -30.93 -13.19 -15.99
CA PHE A 340 -31.77 -12.51 -16.96
C PHE A 340 -33.25 -12.76 -16.69
N GLU A 341 -34.11 -11.84 -17.12
CA GLU A 341 -35.54 -12.08 -17.17
C GLU A 341 -35.91 -12.97 -18.37
N ILE A 342 -36.56 -14.11 -18.11
CA ILE A 342 -37.11 -15.02 -19.12
C ILE A 342 -38.52 -14.56 -19.46
N THR A 343 -38.68 -14.04 -20.67
CA THR A 343 -39.96 -13.56 -21.20
C THR A 343 -40.64 -14.60 -22.07
N HIS A 344 -41.92 -14.37 -22.37
CA HIS A 344 -42.72 -15.25 -23.25
C HIS A 344 -42.69 -16.71 -22.80
N ALA A 345 -42.75 -16.92 -21.48
CA ALA A 345 -42.68 -18.25 -20.91
C ALA A 345 -43.97 -19.02 -21.18
N ILE A 346 -43.84 -20.28 -21.59
CA ILE A 346 -44.91 -21.27 -21.64
C ILE A 346 -45.39 -21.48 -20.20
N PRO A 347 -46.71 -21.72 -19.95
CA PRO A 347 -47.21 -21.95 -18.60
C PRO A 347 -46.36 -22.95 -17.81
N ILE A 348 -46.06 -22.66 -16.54
CA ILE A 348 -45.00 -23.34 -15.78
C ILE A 348 -45.19 -24.86 -15.68
N HIS A 349 -46.44 -25.32 -15.61
CA HIS A 349 -46.82 -26.74 -15.54
C HIS A 349 -46.98 -27.44 -16.89
N SER A 350 -46.71 -26.76 -18.01
CA SER A 350 -46.72 -27.41 -19.32
C SER A 350 -45.60 -28.46 -19.40
N PRO A 351 -45.86 -29.65 -19.96
CA PRO A 351 -44.84 -30.68 -20.12
C PRO A 351 -43.76 -30.20 -21.07
N VAL A 352 -42.50 -30.32 -20.65
CA VAL A 352 -41.32 -29.92 -21.43
C VAL A 352 -40.42 -31.12 -21.68
N GLU A 353 -39.85 -31.20 -22.88
CA GLU A 353 -38.78 -32.16 -23.17
C GLU A 353 -37.48 -31.64 -22.56
N GLN A 354 -37.04 -32.28 -21.47
CA GLN A 354 -35.85 -31.89 -20.75
C GLN A 354 -34.60 -32.00 -21.62
N ILE A 355 -33.71 -31.03 -21.47
CA ILE A 355 -32.43 -30.93 -22.16
C ILE A 355 -31.38 -31.64 -21.31
N SER A 356 -30.80 -32.69 -21.88
CA SER A 356 -29.74 -33.46 -21.24
C SER A 356 -28.42 -32.69 -21.26
N LEU A 357 -28.01 -32.17 -20.10
CA LEU A 357 -26.74 -31.50 -19.88
C LEU A 357 -25.86 -32.37 -18.99
N ILE A 358 -25.41 -33.51 -19.53
CA ILE A 358 -24.71 -34.56 -18.79
C ILE A 358 -23.38 -34.11 -18.17
N ASP A 359 -22.79 -33.05 -18.75
CA ASP A 359 -21.51 -32.49 -18.33
C ASP A 359 -21.65 -31.34 -17.33
N LEU A 360 -22.87 -30.96 -16.93
CA LEU A 360 -23.12 -29.81 -16.06
C LEU A 360 -22.52 -30.02 -14.66
N GLU A 361 -21.61 -29.14 -14.26
CA GLU A 361 -20.87 -29.15 -13.00
C GLU A 361 -21.21 -27.92 -12.14
N HIS A 362 -21.55 -26.79 -12.76
CA HIS A 362 -21.89 -25.54 -12.09
C HIS A 362 -23.13 -24.89 -12.68
N LEU A 363 -24.12 -24.60 -11.83
CA LEU A 363 -25.32 -23.84 -12.17
C LEU A 363 -25.39 -22.60 -11.26
N ASP A 364 -25.55 -21.41 -11.83
CA ASP A 364 -25.73 -20.15 -11.08
C ASP A 364 -27.00 -19.45 -11.60
N SER A 365 -28.01 -19.35 -10.74
CA SER A 365 -29.29 -18.74 -11.10
C SER A 365 -29.22 -17.22 -11.20
N GLY A 366 -28.11 -16.57 -10.84
CA GLY A 366 -28.00 -15.12 -10.81
C GLY A 366 -29.17 -14.44 -10.08
N TRP A 367 -29.43 -13.17 -10.42
CA TRP A 367 -30.57 -12.41 -9.88
C TRP A 367 -31.84 -12.68 -10.71
N ILE A 368 -32.42 -13.88 -10.59
CA ILE A 368 -33.72 -14.20 -11.19
C ILE A 368 -34.81 -14.30 -10.12
N ARG A 369 -36.02 -13.87 -10.46
CA ARG A 369 -37.19 -13.94 -9.57
C ARG A 369 -37.63 -15.39 -9.35
N GLU A 370 -38.36 -15.64 -8.26
CA GLU A 370 -38.85 -16.98 -7.88
C GLU A 370 -39.50 -17.76 -9.04
N GLN A 371 -40.49 -17.19 -9.74
CA GLN A 371 -41.17 -17.88 -10.84
C GLN A 371 -40.23 -18.22 -12.01
N GLN A 372 -39.18 -17.41 -12.19
CA GLN A 372 -38.20 -17.56 -13.27
C GLN A 372 -37.23 -18.71 -13.00
N LEU A 373 -36.98 -19.01 -11.72
CA LEU A 373 -36.16 -20.14 -11.32
C LEU A 373 -36.80 -21.47 -11.76
N GLY A 374 -38.09 -21.67 -11.48
CA GLY A 374 -38.81 -22.87 -11.93
C GLY A 374 -38.85 -23.00 -13.46
N ILE A 375 -39.06 -21.89 -14.18
CA ILE A 375 -39.04 -21.85 -15.65
C ILE A 375 -37.67 -22.29 -16.20
N LEU A 376 -36.57 -21.89 -15.58
CA LEU A 376 -35.23 -22.33 -15.98
C LEU A 376 -35.01 -23.81 -15.66
N LEU A 377 -35.28 -24.21 -14.40
CA LEU A 377 -34.93 -25.54 -13.90
C LEU A 377 -35.71 -26.66 -14.58
N ARG A 378 -36.97 -26.45 -14.99
CA ARG A 378 -37.79 -27.49 -15.66
C ARG A 378 -37.17 -28.04 -16.95
N TRP A 379 -36.35 -27.24 -17.64
CA TRP A 379 -35.70 -27.68 -18.88
C TRP A 379 -34.40 -28.43 -18.66
N ILE A 380 -33.79 -28.35 -17.48
CA ILE A 380 -32.45 -28.87 -17.26
C ILE A 380 -32.54 -30.28 -16.67
N ALA A 381 -31.91 -31.24 -17.35
CA ALA A 381 -31.62 -32.58 -16.84
C ALA A 381 -30.10 -32.76 -16.74
N PRO A 382 -29.50 -32.53 -15.56
CA PRO A 382 -28.07 -32.75 -15.36
C PRO A 382 -27.69 -34.22 -15.42
N GLY A 383 -26.41 -34.49 -15.65
CA GLY A 383 -25.86 -35.84 -15.53
C GLY A 383 -25.73 -36.31 -14.08
N THR A 384 -25.08 -37.46 -13.90
CA THR A 384 -24.79 -38.03 -12.57
C THR A 384 -23.62 -37.36 -11.84
N LYS A 385 -22.92 -36.45 -12.51
CA LYS A 385 -21.77 -35.72 -11.93
C LYS A 385 -22.22 -34.85 -10.75
N PRO A 386 -21.38 -34.69 -9.70
CA PRO A 386 -21.66 -33.76 -8.61
C PRO A 386 -21.87 -32.33 -9.14
N LEU A 387 -23.04 -31.77 -8.88
CA LEU A 387 -23.44 -30.43 -9.31
C LEU A 387 -23.28 -29.45 -8.15
N SER A 388 -22.66 -28.31 -8.44
CA SER A 388 -22.63 -27.14 -7.56
C SER A 388 -23.69 -26.14 -8.04
N PHE A 389 -24.66 -25.83 -7.18
CA PHE A 389 -25.76 -24.94 -7.52
C PHE A 389 -25.71 -23.67 -6.65
N LYS A 390 -25.67 -22.51 -7.30
CA LYS A 390 -25.76 -21.21 -6.66
C LYS A 390 -27.14 -20.61 -6.90
N ILE A 391 -27.81 -20.27 -5.81
CA ILE A 391 -29.10 -19.61 -5.74
C ILE A 391 -28.89 -18.26 -5.06
N VAL A 392 -29.10 -17.17 -5.79
CA VAL A 392 -29.25 -15.84 -5.19
C VAL A 392 -30.71 -15.69 -4.79
N ASN A 393 -30.97 -15.09 -3.63
CA ASN A 393 -32.29 -14.94 -3.05
C ASN A 393 -33.32 -14.49 -4.11
N PRO A 394 -34.22 -15.39 -4.52
CA PRO A 394 -35.17 -15.13 -5.60
C PRO A 394 -36.35 -14.25 -5.15
N TRP A 395 -36.44 -13.94 -3.86
CA TRP A 395 -37.44 -13.08 -3.23
C TRP A 395 -36.98 -11.62 -3.08
N LEU A 396 -35.70 -11.33 -3.35
CA LEU A 396 -35.12 -9.99 -3.24
C LEU A 396 -35.71 -9.05 -4.30
N GLY A 397 -36.41 -8.00 -3.87
CA GLY A 397 -37.09 -7.03 -4.75
C GLY A 397 -38.61 -7.21 -4.92
N ALA A 398 -39.25 -8.10 -4.14
CA ALA A 398 -40.69 -8.05 -3.95
C ALA A 398 -41.06 -6.71 -3.27
N GLN A 399 -42.03 -5.96 -3.81
CA GLN A 399 -42.37 -4.64 -3.26
C GLN A 399 -42.73 -4.76 -1.77
N GLU A 400 -42.16 -3.89 -0.94
CA GLU A 400 -42.48 -3.74 0.48
C GLU A 400 -44.00 -3.71 0.66
N GLY A 401 -44.57 -4.77 1.23
CA GLY A 401 -46.00 -4.87 1.52
C GLY A 401 -46.71 -6.13 1.00
N GLN A 402 -46.12 -6.89 0.07
CA GLN A 402 -46.58 -8.26 -0.21
C GLN A 402 -45.75 -9.23 0.62
N TYR A 403 -46.42 -10.00 1.49
CA TYR A 403 -45.84 -11.07 2.31
C TYR A 403 -44.74 -11.79 1.54
N ASN A 404 -43.50 -11.69 2.02
CA ASN A 404 -42.36 -12.42 1.48
C ASN A 404 -42.73 -13.91 1.53
N PRO A 405 -43.02 -14.58 0.40
CA PRO A 405 -43.58 -15.92 0.46
C PRO A 405 -42.53 -16.85 1.07
N MET A 406 -42.92 -17.57 2.12
CA MET A 406 -42.02 -18.51 2.81
C MET A 406 -41.68 -19.74 1.96
N HIS A 407 -42.30 -19.90 0.79
CA HIS A 407 -42.16 -21.05 -0.11
C HIS A 407 -42.04 -20.61 -1.57
N PHE A 408 -41.45 -21.48 -2.40
CA PHE A 408 -41.44 -21.33 -3.86
C PHE A 408 -42.86 -21.56 -4.43
N THR A 409 -43.38 -20.61 -5.21
CA THR A 409 -44.57 -20.82 -6.06
C THR A 409 -44.33 -21.88 -7.13
N SER A 410 -43.07 -22.09 -7.53
CA SER A 410 -42.59 -23.10 -8.48
C SER A 410 -41.95 -24.32 -7.79
N ARG A 411 -42.36 -24.60 -6.53
CA ARG A 411 -41.78 -25.67 -5.70
C ARG A 411 -41.71 -27.02 -6.40
N SER A 412 -42.77 -27.43 -7.11
CA SER A 412 -42.81 -28.71 -7.83
C SER A 412 -41.70 -28.87 -8.86
N GLU A 413 -41.39 -27.80 -9.59
CA GLU A 413 -40.37 -27.79 -10.64
C GLU A 413 -38.96 -27.78 -10.03
N VAL A 414 -38.77 -27.07 -8.92
CA VAL A 414 -37.51 -27.02 -8.15
C VAL A 414 -37.25 -28.36 -7.45
N GLU A 415 -38.24 -28.96 -6.78
CA GLU A 415 -38.16 -30.30 -6.18
C GLU A 415 -37.84 -31.36 -7.23
N SER A 416 -38.57 -31.33 -8.34
CA SER A 416 -38.32 -32.24 -9.45
C SER A 416 -36.89 -32.12 -9.98
N PHE A 417 -36.33 -30.90 -9.97
CA PHE A 417 -34.94 -30.66 -10.40
C PHE A 417 -33.95 -31.27 -9.41
N PHE A 418 -34.08 -31.02 -8.12
CA PHE A 418 -33.21 -31.63 -7.11
C PHE A 418 -33.33 -33.16 -7.11
N ALA A 419 -34.51 -33.72 -7.32
CA ALA A 419 -34.72 -35.16 -7.38
C ALA A 419 -33.97 -35.83 -8.54
N ARG A 420 -33.87 -35.16 -9.69
CA ARG A 420 -33.15 -35.67 -10.88
C ARG A 420 -31.69 -35.25 -10.96
N SER A 421 -31.21 -34.41 -10.04
CA SER A 421 -29.87 -33.79 -10.11
C SER A 421 -29.02 -34.20 -8.92
N ASN A 422 -27.74 -34.46 -9.15
CA ASN A 422 -26.79 -34.77 -8.07
C ASN A 422 -26.20 -33.48 -7.44
N VAL A 423 -27.04 -32.59 -6.89
CA VAL A 423 -26.58 -31.35 -6.25
C VAL A 423 -25.90 -31.69 -4.93
N THR A 424 -24.58 -31.54 -4.89
CA THR A 424 -23.76 -31.85 -3.70
C THR A 424 -23.30 -30.59 -2.97
N ARG A 425 -23.21 -29.45 -3.69
CA ARG A 425 -22.83 -28.15 -3.14
C ARG A 425 -23.89 -27.12 -3.44
N LEU A 426 -24.37 -26.41 -2.42
CA LEU A 426 -25.39 -25.37 -2.52
C LEU A 426 -24.82 -24.05 -2.02
N TYR A 427 -24.86 -23.01 -2.85
CA TYR A 427 -24.48 -21.64 -2.50
C TYR A 427 -25.76 -20.80 -2.41
N ALA A 428 -26.18 -20.44 -1.20
CA ALA A 428 -27.33 -19.58 -0.92
C ALA A 428 -26.86 -18.15 -0.64
N VAL A 429 -27.20 -17.19 -1.50
CA VAL A 429 -26.74 -15.79 -1.37
C VAL A 429 -27.90 -14.85 -1.10
N GLY A 430 -27.81 -14.05 -0.03
CA GLY A 430 -28.75 -13.00 0.34
C GLY A 430 -30.06 -13.49 0.94
N PHE A 431 -30.10 -14.70 1.51
CA PHE A 431 -31.30 -15.25 2.15
C PHE A 431 -31.54 -14.56 3.50
N ASP A 432 -32.73 -13.98 3.70
CA ASP A 432 -33.03 -13.14 4.86
C ASP A 432 -33.77 -13.90 5.98
N HIS A 433 -34.20 -15.15 5.72
CA HIS A 433 -34.98 -15.94 6.67
C HIS A 433 -34.51 -17.40 6.75
N TYR A 434 -34.42 -17.93 7.97
CA TYR A 434 -34.05 -19.33 8.22
C TYR A 434 -34.99 -20.32 7.52
N ASN A 435 -36.30 -20.04 7.54
CA ASN A 435 -37.31 -20.89 6.91
C ASN A 435 -37.10 -21.06 5.40
N GLN A 436 -36.62 -20.03 4.71
CA GLN A 436 -36.33 -20.10 3.26
C GLN A 436 -35.17 -21.06 2.98
N LEU A 437 -34.14 -21.05 3.84
CA LEU A 437 -33.01 -21.95 3.73
C LEU A 437 -33.43 -23.40 4.04
N VAL A 438 -34.26 -23.60 5.06
CA VAL A 438 -34.84 -24.91 5.41
C VAL A 438 -35.70 -25.45 4.27
N ASP A 439 -36.53 -24.60 3.64
CA ASP A 439 -37.37 -24.99 2.51
C ASP A 439 -36.50 -25.48 1.34
N VAL A 440 -35.42 -24.77 0.98
CA VAL A 440 -34.48 -25.21 -0.07
C VAL A 440 -33.79 -26.52 0.30
N LEU A 441 -33.31 -26.67 1.53
CA LEU A 441 -32.63 -27.88 2.00
C LEU A 441 -33.59 -29.08 2.06
N SER A 442 -34.87 -28.86 2.35
CA SER A 442 -35.89 -29.91 2.35
C SER A 442 -36.07 -30.56 0.98
N MET A 443 -35.87 -29.77 -0.09
CA MET A 443 -35.96 -30.23 -1.47
C MET A 443 -34.65 -30.88 -1.96
N ALA A 444 -33.53 -30.67 -1.24
CA ALA A 444 -32.18 -30.98 -1.71
C ALA A 444 -31.43 -31.97 -0.77
N PRO A 445 -31.91 -33.21 -0.59
CA PRO A 445 -31.34 -34.17 0.38
C PRO A 445 -29.92 -34.63 0.05
N SER A 446 -29.48 -34.47 -1.21
CA SER A 446 -28.14 -34.84 -1.68
C SER A 446 -27.06 -33.80 -1.38
N VAL A 447 -27.45 -32.62 -0.87
CA VAL A 447 -26.50 -31.56 -0.52
C VAL A 447 -25.62 -32.02 0.65
N ARG A 448 -24.32 -31.78 0.50
CA ARG A 448 -23.28 -32.09 1.49
C ARG A 448 -22.51 -30.84 1.91
N VAL A 449 -22.35 -29.88 1.01
CA VAL A 449 -21.70 -28.60 1.30
C VAL A 449 -22.70 -27.48 1.15
N LEU A 450 -22.89 -26.68 2.20
CA LEU A 450 -23.71 -25.48 2.18
C LEU A 450 -22.84 -24.24 2.37
N VAL A 451 -22.97 -23.27 1.47
CA VAL A 451 -22.33 -21.95 1.58
C VAL A 451 -23.43 -20.91 1.67
N VAL A 452 -23.45 -20.12 2.73
CA VAL A 452 -24.43 -19.06 2.94
C VAL A 452 -23.70 -17.72 2.97
N ASP A 453 -24.04 -16.82 2.06
CA ASP A 453 -23.40 -15.50 1.90
C ASP A 453 -24.45 -14.38 2.03
N GLY A 454 -24.22 -13.38 2.89
CA GLY A 454 -25.19 -12.30 3.15
C GLY A 454 -26.43 -12.72 3.96
N PHE A 455 -26.30 -13.72 4.85
CA PHE A 455 -27.40 -14.19 5.70
C PHE A 455 -27.66 -13.24 6.87
N THR A 456 -28.93 -12.89 7.10
CA THR A 456 -29.37 -12.18 8.31
C THR A 456 -30.46 -13.02 9.00
N CYS A 457 -30.33 -13.30 10.30
CA CYS A 457 -31.32 -14.09 11.03
C CYS A 457 -31.50 -13.53 12.43
N ASN A 458 -32.69 -13.00 12.70
CA ASN A 458 -33.03 -12.37 13.98
C ASN A 458 -33.90 -13.27 14.88
N GLN A 459 -34.40 -14.39 14.36
CA GLN A 459 -35.24 -15.35 15.09
C GLN A 459 -35.05 -16.77 14.54
N VAL A 460 -34.64 -17.70 15.39
CA VAL A 460 -34.66 -19.15 15.12
C VAL A 460 -35.82 -19.73 15.90
N ASN A 461 -36.90 -20.10 15.24
CA ASN A 461 -38.02 -20.80 15.88
C ASN A 461 -37.70 -22.31 15.89
N GLU A 462 -37.61 -22.91 17.07
CA GLU A 462 -37.31 -24.35 17.26
C GLU A 462 -38.31 -25.29 16.56
N GLU A 463 -39.47 -24.79 16.17
CA GLU A 463 -40.52 -25.56 15.46
C GLU A 463 -40.13 -26.01 14.04
N HIS A 464 -39.08 -25.43 13.43
CA HIS A 464 -38.69 -25.72 12.04
C HIS A 464 -37.30 -26.37 11.97
N ALA A 465 -37.10 -27.44 12.74
CA ALA A 465 -35.88 -28.25 12.64
C ALA A 465 -35.65 -28.72 11.19
N PRO A 466 -34.40 -28.75 10.70
CA PRO A 466 -34.10 -29.27 9.38
C PRO A 466 -34.65 -30.71 9.26
N PRO A 467 -35.25 -31.08 8.11
CA PRO A 467 -35.91 -32.36 7.98
C PRO A 467 -34.94 -33.51 8.27
N PRO A 468 -35.37 -34.56 8.99
CA PRO A 468 -34.53 -35.70 9.31
C PRO A 468 -34.05 -36.38 8.02
N GLY A 469 -32.74 -36.33 7.77
CA GLY A 469 -32.11 -36.92 6.58
C GLY A 469 -31.14 -35.99 5.83
N VAL A 470 -31.13 -34.69 6.10
CA VAL A 470 -30.12 -33.76 5.54
C VAL A 470 -28.87 -33.79 6.40
N THR A 471 -27.81 -34.45 5.93
CA THR A 471 -26.49 -34.42 6.56
C THR A 471 -25.58 -33.50 5.76
N LEU A 472 -25.20 -32.36 6.36
CA LEU A 472 -24.18 -31.49 5.81
C LEU A 472 -22.82 -31.94 6.34
N ASP A 473 -21.88 -32.15 5.42
CA ASP A 473 -20.49 -32.44 5.72
C ASP A 473 -19.73 -31.14 6.01
N GLU A 474 -20.07 -30.05 5.31
CA GLU A 474 -19.41 -28.75 5.44
C GLU A 474 -20.42 -27.59 5.37
N LEU A 475 -20.26 -26.60 6.25
CA LEU A 475 -21.04 -25.36 6.27
C LEU A 475 -20.10 -24.15 6.28
N TYR A 476 -20.24 -23.27 5.30
CA TYR A 476 -19.51 -22.00 5.20
C TYR A 476 -20.50 -20.84 5.35
N VAL A 477 -20.26 -19.93 6.29
CA VAL A 477 -21.11 -18.77 6.52
C VAL A 477 -20.29 -17.49 6.36
N ASN A 478 -20.71 -16.64 5.42
CA ASN A 478 -20.15 -15.31 5.19
C ASN A 478 -21.25 -14.27 5.42
N GLY A 479 -21.25 -13.61 6.59
CA GLY A 479 -22.31 -12.67 6.97
C GLY A 479 -21.81 -11.65 8.00
N TRP A 480 -22.56 -10.56 8.17
CA TRP A 480 -22.31 -9.58 9.22
C TRP A 480 -22.68 -10.18 10.58
N LEU A 481 -21.76 -10.96 11.16
CA LEU A 481 -21.88 -11.52 12.51
C LEU A 481 -21.71 -10.41 13.57
N LYS A 482 -22.71 -9.53 13.73
CA LYS A 482 -22.70 -8.50 14.79
C LYS A 482 -23.75 -8.62 15.89
N ASP A 483 -24.79 -9.46 15.77
CA ASP A 483 -25.92 -9.39 16.73
C ASP A 483 -26.39 -10.71 17.39
N ILE A 484 -25.61 -11.79 17.39
CA ILE A 484 -26.03 -13.05 18.06
C ILE A 484 -25.53 -13.18 19.52
N VAL A 485 -24.66 -12.29 20.01
CA VAL A 485 -24.14 -12.35 21.40
C VAL A 485 -24.88 -11.39 22.36
N SER A 486 -25.82 -10.57 21.86
CA SER A 486 -26.39 -9.45 22.64
C SER A 486 -27.82 -9.66 23.16
N GLY A 487 -28.40 -10.87 23.10
CA GLY A 487 -29.83 -11.02 23.38
C GLY A 487 -30.30 -12.40 23.78
N SER A 488 -29.76 -13.00 24.86
CA SER A 488 -30.39 -14.14 25.57
C SER A 488 -29.85 -14.32 27.00
N LEU A 489 -29.73 -13.22 27.76
CA LEU A 489 -29.67 -13.29 29.22
C LEU A 489 -30.69 -12.31 29.77
N LEU A 490 -31.86 -12.85 30.15
CA LEU A 490 -32.84 -12.36 31.13
C LEU A 490 -34.25 -12.80 30.71
N TYR A 491 -34.63 -14.03 31.05
CA TYR A 491 -35.90 -14.41 31.71
C TYR A 491 -35.91 -15.94 31.84
N GLY A 492 -36.01 -16.41 33.08
CA GLY A 492 -35.80 -17.81 33.46
C GLY A 492 -36.96 -18.75 33.16
N GLY A 493 -36.65 -20.05 33.17
CA GLY A 493 -37.67 -21.11 33.14
C GLY A 493 -37.16 -22.46 32.61
N SER A 494 -36.21 -23.07 33.33
CA SER A 494 -35.98 -24.52 33.49
C SER A 494 -36.22 -25.53 32.32
N ASN A 495 -35.10 -26.19 31.99
CA ASN A 495 -34.92 -27.62 31.69
C ASN A 495 -35.13 -28.12 30.24
N ASN A 496 -34.03 -28.19 29.48
CA ASN A 496 -33.46 -29.47 29.04
C ASN A 496 -31.93 -29.34 28.83
N VAL A 497 -31.20 -30.11 29.62
CA VAL A 497 -29.74 -30.05 29.81
C VAL A 497 -29.04 -30.88 28.74
N ILE A 498 -28.21 -30.25 27.91
CA ILE A 498 -27.09 -30.92 27.21
C ILE A 498 -26.01 -31.18 28.25
N SER A 499 -25.47 -32.40 28.32
CA SER A 499 -24.54 -32.75 29.41
C SER A 499 -23.27 -31.89 29.34
N PRO A 500 -22.79 -31.35 30.49
CA PRO A 500 -21.58 -30.52 30.56
C PRO A 500 -20.30 -31.21 30.06
N GLU A 501 -20.32 -32.53 29.95
CA GLU A 501 -19.18 -33.35 29.53
C GLU A 501 -18.96 -33.34 28.02
N PHE A 502 -20.01 -33.11 27.22
CA PHE A 502 -19.90 -33.06 25.76
C PHE A 502 -19.38 -31.70 25.26
N ALA A 503 -19.84 -30.60 25.87
CA ALA A 503 -19.37 -29.24 25.56
C ALA A 503 -17.89 -29.04 25.96
N ASN A 504 -17.47 -29.60 27.10
CA ASN A 504 -16.08 -29.52 27.56
C ASN A 504 -15.11 -30.32 26.67
N ARG A 505 -15.57 -31.43 26.05
CA ARG A 505 -14.74 -32.23 25.14
C ARG A 505 -14.44 -31.54 23.81
N ILE A 506 -15.41 -30.80 23.25
CA ILE A 506 -15.21 -30.06 22.00
C ILE A 506 -14.31 -28.83 22.21
N ILE A 507 -14.40 -28.17 23.36
CA ILE A 507 -13.53 -27.03 23.72
C ILE A 507 -12.08 -27.50 23.99
N GLN A 508 -11.89 -28.69 24.56
CA GLN A 508 -10.55 -29.29 24.75
C GLN A 508 -9.90 -29.72 23.42
N GLU A 509 -10.63 -30.35 22.51
CA GLU A 509 -10.05 -30.82 21.24
C GLU A 509 -9.74 -29.65 20.27
N LEU A 510 -10.53 -28.57 20.27
CA LEU A 510 -10.26 -27.37 19.44
C LEU A 510 -9.12 -26.49 19.99
N SER A 511 -8.82 -26.55 21.29
CA SER A 511 -7.67 -25.82 21.87
C SER A 511 -6.35 -26.57 21.73
N ILE A 512 -6.36 -27.90 21.56
CA ILE A 512 -5.17 -28.74 21.41
C ILE A 512 -4.66 -28.77 19.97
N VAL A 513 -5.52 -28.71 18.95
CA VAL A 513 -5.09 -28.72 17.53
C VAL A 513 -4.50 -27.38 17.09
N ALA A 514 -4.95 -26.24 17.66
CA ALA A 514 -4.42 -24.92 17.33
C ALA A 514 -3.08 -24.58 18.02
N SER A 515 -2.71 -25.22 19.14
CA SER A 515 -1.45 -24.91 19.84
C SER A 515 -0.25 -25.72 19.31
N TYR A 516 -0.44 -26.98 18.90
CA TYR A 516 0.68 -27.83 18.50
C TYR A 516 1.25 -27.57 17.09
N GLU A 517 0.49 -26.97 16.17
CA GLU A 517 1.01 -26.68 14.81
C GLU A 517 1.82 -25.37 14.74
N SER A 518 1.55 -24.41 15.64
CA SER A 518 2.30 -23.16 15.75
C SER A 518 3.57 -23.32 16.59
N GLU A 519 3.50 -24.04 17.73
CA GLU A 519 4.65 -24.22 18.62
C GLU A 519 5.76 -25.09 18.01
N ILE A 520 5.43 -26.07 17.16
CA ILE A 520 6.42 -26.97 16.56
C ILE A 520 7.18 -26.33 15.37
N ARG A 521 6.57 -25.39 14.64
CA ARG A 521 7.25 -24.66 13.55
C ARG A 521 8.15 -23.54 14.06
N GLU A 522 7.76 -22.87 15.14
CA GLU A 522 8.55 -21.75 15.71
C GLU A 522 9.72 -22.25 16.56
N SER A 523 9.55 -23.35 17.31
CA SER A 523 10.61 -23.95 18.14
C SER A 523 11.79 -24.49 17.32
N ARG A 524 11.55 -24.95 16.08
CA ARG A 524 12.61 -25.54 15.23
C ARG A 524 13.47 -24.50 14.52
N ALA A 525 12.94 -23.30 14.27
CA ALA A 525 13.69 -22.18 13.68
C ALA A 525 14.55 -21.45 14.72
N THR A 526 14.03 -21.28 15.94
CA THR A 526 14.71 -20.58 17.05
C THR A 526 15.89 -21.39 17.62
N VAL A 527 15.77 -22.71 17.73
CA VAL A 527 16.84 -23.59 18.25
C VAL A 527 18.06 -23.65 17.31
N SER A 528 17.86 -23.49 16.00
CA SER A 528 18.98 -23.47 15.03
C SER A 528 19.78 -22.15 15.04
N GLN A 529 19.18 -21.06 15.52
CA GLN A 529 19.83 -19.75 15.63
C GLN A 529 20.48 -19.52 17.01
N LEU A 530 19.94 -20.14 18.08
CA LEU A 530 20.48 -20.03 19.44
C LEU A 530 21.78 -20.83 19.67
N HIS A 531 22.07 -21.84 18.85
CA HIS A 531 23.30 -22.64 19.01
C HIS A 531 24.58 -21.86 18.65
N ASN A 532 24.51 -20.80 17.84
CA ASN A 532 25.70 -20.10 17.32
C ASN A 532 26.02 -18.75 18.00
N LEU A 533 25.27 -18.34 19.03
CA LEU A 533 25.47 -17.05 19.72
C LEU A 533 25.70 -17.20 21.23
N GLY A 534 25.88 -18.43 21.72
CA GLY A 534 25.99 -18.80 23.14
C GLY A 534 27.30 -18.45 23.87
N GLU A 535 28.19 -17.64 23.30
CA GLU A 535 29.35 -17.10 24.02
C GLU A 535 29.40 -15.57 23.95
N SER A 536 28.49 -14.91 24.67
CA SER A 536 28.75 -13.62 25.36
C SER A 536 27.50 -13.14 26.11
N ARG A 537 27.59 -13.10 27.44
CA ARG A 537 26.60 -12.51 28.35
C ARG A 537 26.57 -10.98 28.23
N ASN A 538 25.39 -10.38 28.08
CA ASN A 538 24.80 -9.39 29.02
C ASN A 538 23.65 -8.63 28.34
N THR A 539 22.39 -8.96 28.66
CA THR A 539 21.28 -8.01 28.51
C THR A 539 20.61 -7.82 29.87
N ARG A 540 20.90 -6.66 30.46
CA ARG A 540 20.20 -6.16 31.65
C ARG A 540 18.78 -5.75 31.23
N SER A 541 17.82 -6.02 32.09
CA SER A 541 16.42 -5.65 31.89
C SER A 541 16.24 -4.13 31.73
N ILE A 542 15.33 -3.70 30.87
CA ILE A 542 14.99 -2.28 30.65
C ILE A 542 14.56 -1.57 31.94
N PHE A 543 14.11 -2.33 32.94
CA PHE A 543 13.75 -1.85 34.29
C PHE A 543 14.95 -1.43 35.14
N SER A 544 16.19 -1.73 34.73
CA SER A 544 17.39 -1.24 35.42
C SER A 544 17.95 0.07 34.84
N LEU A 545 17.30 0.62 33.82
CA LEU A 545 17.71 1.90 33.26
C LEU A 545 17.34 3.03 34.23
N PRO A 546 18.24 3.99 34.48
CA PRO A 546 17.90 5.21 35.20
C PRO A 546 16.75 5.95 34.51
N THR A 547 15.92 6.62 35.32
CA THR A 547 14.76 7.39 34.85
C THR A 547 15.15 8.40 33.76
N GLU A 548 16.34 8.98 33.83
CA GLU A 548 16.88 9.92 32.86
C GLU A 548 17.11 9.27 31.49
N VAL A 549 17.54 8.01 31.46
CA VAL A 549 17.75 7.25 30.23
C VAL A 549 16.40 6.86 29.62
N LEU A 550 15.46 6.40 30.44
CA LEU A 550 14.08 6.13 30.01
C LEU A 550 13.39 7.39 29.47
N ALA A 551 13.52 8.52 30.15
CA ALA A 551 12.99 9.81 29.70
C ALA A 551 13.63 10.27 28.38
N ARG A 552 14.95 10.03 28.19
CA ARG A 552 15.63 10.31 26.93
C ARG A 552 15.12 9.42 25.81
N ILE A 553 14.89 8.13 26.07
CA ILE A 553 14.30 7.19 25.11
C ILE A 553 12.89 7.65 24.73
N PHE A 554 12.05 7.99 25.71
CA PHE A 554 10.70 8.52 25.47
C PHE A 554 10.73 9.77 24.61
N ARG A 555 11.65 10.70 24.91
CA ARG A 555 11.83 11.92 24.11
C ARG A 555 12.22 11.59 22.68
N THR A 556 13.16 10.65 22.49
CA THR A 556 13.56 10.22 21.15
C THR A 556 12.38 9.61 20.40
N VAL A 557 11.59 8.73 21.02
CA VAL A 557 10.41 8.11 20.38
C VAL A 557 9.35 9.15 20.00
N CYS A 558 9.03 10.09 20.90
CA CYS A 558 8.07 11.15 20.62
C CYS A 558 8.59 12.19 19.60
N ASN A 559 9.91 12.40 19.50
CA ASN A 559 10.53 13.33 18.54
C ASN A 559 10.82 12.71 17.16
N ILE A 560 10.76 11.39 16.99
CA ILE A 560 11.09 10.70 15.71
C ILE A 560 10.05 10.97 14.61
N HIS A 561 8.84 11.43 14.96
CA HIS A 561 7.79 11.69 13.96
C HIS A 561 7.42 13.18 13.93
N PRO A 562 7.73 13.90 12.83
CA PRO A 562 6.94 15.07 12.50
C PRO A 562 5.50 14.61 12.26
N CYS A 563 4.55 15.39 12.77
CA CYS A 563 3.09 15.22 12.71
C CYS A 563 2.57 14.30 11.57
N PRO A 564 1.53 13.48 11.80
CA PRO A 564 0.89 12.62 10.79
C PRO A 564 0.53 13.29 9.44
N GLN A 565 0.52 14.62 9.38
CA GLN A 565 0.23 15.41 8.17
C GLN A 565 1.45 16.08 7.53
N SER A 566 2.64 16.06 8.15
CA SER A 566 3.90 16.58 7.56
C SER A 566 4.61 15.54 6.67
N GLY A 567 3.96 14.40 6.42
CA GLY A 567 4.32 13.47 5.37
C GLY A 567 3.69 13.91 4.06
N VAL A 568 4.52 14.46 3.16
CA VAL A 568 4.18 14.72 1.76
C VAL A 568 3.32 13.59 1.20
N TYR A 569 2.05 13.91 0.89
CA TYR A 569 1.12 13.14 0.07
C TYR A 569 1.29 11.61 0.08
N THR A 570 0.68 10.94 1.06
CA THR A 570 0.10 9.63 0.77
C THR A 570 -1.39 9.81 0.51
N TYR A 571 -1.79 9.70 -0.76
CA TYR A 571 -3.13 9.25 -1.15
C TYR A 571 -3.33 7.77 -0.75
N SER A 572 -3.09 7.44 0.53
CA SER A 572 -3.47 6.16 1.10
C SER A 572 -4.74 6.39 1.92
N THR A 573 -5.88 5.99 1.37
CA THR A 573 -7.15 5.84 2.09
C THR A 573 -7.13 4.64 3.04
N TYR A 574 -5.97 4.33 3.60
CA TYR A 574 -5.76 3.43 4.72
C TYR A 574 -4.53 3.91 5.48
N SER A 575 -4.60 5.12 6.05
CA SER A 575 -3.86 5.36 7.27
C SER A 575 -4.42 4.40 8.31
N LYS A 576 -3.78 3.22 8.45
CA LYS A 576 -3.75 2.56 9.75
C LYS A 576 -3.34 3.67 10.72
N PRO A 577 -4.17 4.00 11.71
CA PRO A 577 -3.84 5.10 12.60
C PRO A 577 -2.54 4.72 13.31
N LEU A 578 -1.49 5.52 13.09
CA LEU A 578 -0.20 5.41 13.77
C LEU A 578 -0.39 5.80 15.24
N PHE A 579 -1.11 4.96 16.00
CA PHE A 579 -1.41 5.11 17.41
C PHE A 579 -0.26 4.63 18.31
N VAL A 580 1.01 4.83 17.94
CA VAL A 580 2.16 4.32 18.72
C VAL A 580 2.98 5.42 19.42
N LEU A 581 2.72 6.72 19.17
CA LEU A 581 3.74 7.76 19.39
C LEU A 581 3.31 8.93 20.27
N ASP A 582 2.10 8.89 20.81
CA ASP A 582 1.60 9.85 21.81
C ASP A 582 2.25 9.58 23.19
N PRO A 583 2.81 10.58 23.90
CA PRO A 583 3.25 10.48 25.30
C PRO A 583 2.21 9.83 26.24
N ILE A 584 0.92 9.94 25.92
CA ILE A 584 -0.16 9.24 26.59
C ILE A 584 0.08 7.73 26.57
N ILE A 585 0.43 7.13 25.44
CA ILE A 585 0.64 5.67 25.31
C ILE A 585 1.79 5.22 26.20
N LEU A 586 2.90 5.97 26.23
CA LEU A 586 4.02 5.70 27.13
C LEU A 586 3.57 5.70 28.59
N SER A 587 2.63 6.58 28.95
CA SER A 587 2.05 6.64 30.30
C SER A 587 1.08 5.49 30.64
N HIS A 588 0.70 4.65 29.67
CA HIS A 588 -0.20 3.51 29.86
C HIS A 588 0.48 2.13 29.86
N VAL A 589 1.80 2.05 29.61
CA VAL A 589 2.54 0.77 29.58
C VAL A 589 2.64 0.11 30.96
N CYS A 590 3.16 0.83 31.96
CA CYS A 590 3.21 0.38 33.35
C CYS A 590 3.27 1.58 34.31
N SER A 591 3.15 1.34 35.61
CA SER A 591 3.17 2.40 36.64
C SER A 591 4.48 3.20 36.64
N HIS A 592 5.63 2.53 36.49
CA HIS A 592 6.93 3.19 36.43
C HIS A 592 7.05 4.09 35.19
N TRP A 593 6.64 3.61 34.01
CA TRP A 593 6.66 4.42 32.78
C TRP A 593 5.69 5.60 32.85
N ARG A 594 4.54 5.42 33.50
CA ARG A 594 3.61 6.51 33.80
C ARG A 594 4.29 7.59 34.60
N GLU A 595 4.93 7.24 35.71
CA GLU A 595 5.63 8.19 36.57
C GLU A 595 6.73 8.94 35.81
N VAL A 596 7.58 8.22 35.06
CA VAL A 596 8.64 8.82 34.25
C VAL A 596 8.07 9.76 33.18
N ALA A 597 7.01 9.33 32.47
CA ALA A 597 6.39 10.14 31.42
C ALA A 597 5.71 11.40 31.99
N THR A 598 4.98 11.30 33.11
CA THR A 598 4.30 12.45 33.73
C THR A 598 5.28 13.42 34.39
N ASN A 599 6.40 12.93 34.90
CA ASN A 599 7.44 13.75 35.53
C ASN A 599 8.48 14.29 34.53
N SER A 600 8.24 14.15 33.23
CA SER A 600 9.09 14.68 32.16
C SER A 600 8.36 15.78 31.38
N PRO A 601 8.38 17.04 31.84
CA PRO A 601 7.61 18.13 31.24
C PRO A 601 7.88 18.38 29.75
N ASP A 602 9.12 18.11 29.30
CA ASP A 602 9.50 18.24 27.89
C ASP A 602 8.77 17.28 26.95
N LEU A 603 8.22 16.16 27.46
CA LEU A 603 7.43 15.23 26.63
C LEU A 603 6.06 15.83 26.27
N TRP A 604 5.58 16.80 27.06
CA TRP A 604 4.26 17.41 26.93
C TRP A 604 4.31 18.83 26.36
N SER A 605 5.50 19.32 26.00
CA SER A 605 5.69 20.69 25.50
C SER A 605 5.34 20.87 24.02
N HIS A 606 5.25 19.78 23.25
CA HIS A 606 4.78 19.81 21.87
C HIS A 606 3.27 19.56 21.85
N ILE A 607 2.51 20.51 21.30
CA ILE A 607 1.05 20.46 21.30
C ILE A 607 0.54 20.60 19.87
N ASP A 608 -0.03 19.51 19.37
CA ASP A 608 -0.71 19.45 18.07
C ASP A 608 -2.18 19.84 18.23
N LEU A 609 -2.59 20.86 17.48
CA LEU A 609 -3.95 21.39 17.45
C LEU A 609 -4.55 21.10 16.07
N VAL A 610 -5.58 20.24 16.05
CA VAL A 610 -6.32 19.94 14.83
C VAL A 610 -7.67 20.67 14.89
N PRO A 611 -7.85 21.78 14.13
CA PRO A 611 -9.08 22.56 14.04
C PRO A 611 -10.38 21.76 14.03
N ASP A 612 -10.45 20.70 13.24
CA ASP A 612 -11.69 19.91 13.10
C ASP A 612 -12.01 19.07 14.34
N GLN A 613 -11.01 18.82 15.20
CA GLN A 613 -11.17 18.14 16.48
C GLN A 613 -11.56 19.09 17.61
N LEU A 614 -11.49 20.41 17.42
CA LEU A 614 -11.89 21.40 18.43
C LEU A 614 -13.37 21.28 18.80
N ARG A 615 -14.20 20.77 17.88
CA ARG A 615 -15.63 20.54 18.09
C ARG A 615 -15.95 19.23 18.80
N LEU A 616 -14.95 18.38 19.06
CA LEU A 616 -15.16 17.15 19.82
C LEU A 616 -15.23 17.48 21.31
N PRO A 617 -16.22 16.92 22.04
CA PRO A 617 -16.25 17.00 23.50
C PRO A 617 -14.93 16.49 24.08
N GLY A 618 -14.28 17.29 24.95
CA GLY A 618 -13.04 16.93 25.64
C GLY A 618 -11.72 17.33 24.96
N TRP A 619 -11.73 17.96 23.77
CA TRP A 619 -10.47 18.49 23.17
C TRP A 619 -9.78 19.51 24.10
N SER A 620 -10.55 20.44 24.66
CA SER A 620 -10.04 21.48 25.56
C SER A 620 -9.41 20.90 26.84
N GLU A 621 -9.94 19.78 27.33
CA GLU A 621 -9.40 19.04 28.48
C GLU A 621 -8.06 18.39 28.14
N ARG A 622 -7.94 17.77 26.96
CA ARG A 622 -6.69 17.17 26.48
C ARG A 622 -5.61 18.22 26.29
N ALA A 623 -5.91 19.30 25.57
CA ALA A 623 -4.97 20.40 25.35
C ALA A 623 -4.55 21.06 26.68
N THR A 624 -5.49 21.25 27.61
CA THR A 624 -5.20 21.75 28.96
C THR A 624 -4.33 20.79 29.76
N THR A 625 -4.50 19.48 29.59
CA THR A 625 -3.66 18.46 30.25
C THR A 625 -2.20 18.53 29.78
N TYR A 626 -1.95 18.75 28.48
CA TYR A 626 -0.58 18.95 27.95
C TYR A 626 0.04 20.22 28.52
N VAL A 627 -0.73 21.32 28.54
CA VAL A 627 -0.27 22.60 29.12
C VAL A 627 0.05 22.46 30.61
N ALA A 628 -0.73 21.67 31.35
CA ALA A 628 -0.49 21.41 32.77
C ALA A 628 0.76 20.53 32.99
N ARG A 629 0.89 19.44 32.24
CA ARG A 629 2.03 18.49 32.37
C ARG A 629 3.35 19.05 31.88
N SER A 630 3.33 19.99 30.93
CA SER A 630 4.52 20.73 30.50
C SER A 630 5.02 21.72 31.56
N GLY A 631 4.27 21.98 32.63
CA GLY A 631 4.74 22.81 33.74
C GLY A 631 5.11 24.23 33.30
N GLN A 632 6.40 24.57 33.36
CA GLN A 632 6.95 25.87 32.95
C GLN A 632 7.81 25.81 31.68
N THR A 633 7.87 24.65 31.01
CA THR A 633 8.64 24.54 29.77
C THR A 633 8.02 25.41 28.67
N LEU A 634 8.86 25.88 27.75
CA LEU A 634 8.37 26.57 26.58
C LEU A 634 7.69 25.58 25.63
N LEU A 635 6.65 26.04 24.94
CA LEU A 635 5.75 25.23 24.14
C LEU A 635 6.04 25.37 22.65
N ASP A 636 6.03 24.24 21.95
CA ASP A 636 6.00 24.19 20.50
C ASP A 636 4.57 23.90 20.08
N ILE A 637 3.95 24.82 19.34
CA ILE A 637 2.55 24.71 18.94
C ILE A 637 2.48 24.43 17.45
N HIS A 638 1.83 23.33 17.08
CA HIS A 638 1.54 23.01 15.68
C HIS A 638 0.03 23.02 15.45
N ILE A 639 -0.43 23.73 14.41
CA ILE A 639 -1.85 23.80 14.03
C ILE A 639 -2.01 23.19 12.63
N SER A 640 -2.84 22.15 12.48
CA SER A 640 -3.02 21.48 11.19
C SER A 640 -4.50 21.08 10.93
N PRO A 641 -5.22 21.71 9.98
CA PRO A 641 -6.60 21.39 9.62
C PRO A 641 -6.68 20.09 8.80
N THR A 642 -7.76 19.34 8.96
CA THR A 642 -7.94 18.07 8.23
C THR A 642 -8.42 18.30 6.78
N PRO A 643 -8.00 17.44 5.83
CA PRO A 643 -8.32 17.61 4.40
C PRO A 643 -9.75 17.22 3.98
N GLU A 644 -10.58 16.63 4.84
CA GLU A 644 -11.72 15.80 4.39
C GLU A 644 -13.11 16.45 4.42
N LYS A 645 -13.30 17.71 4.85
CA LYS A 645 -14.64 18.31 4.89
C LYS A 645 -14.70 19.62 4.12
N LYS A 646 -15.67 19.68 3.18
CA LYS A 646 -16.01 20.82 2.31
C LYS A 646 -15.66 22.18 2.91
N GLU A 647 -15.03 23.02 2.10
CA GLU A 647 -14.51 24.39 2.32
C GLU A 647 -15.40 25.37 3.11
N VAL A 648 -16.64 25.01 3.44
CA VAL A 648 -17.67 25.90 3.97
C VAL A 648 -17.50 26.21 5.48
N GLN A 649 -16.57 25.57 6.21
CA GLN A 649 -16.49 25.73 7.68
C GLN A 649 -15.18 26.25 8.28
N LEU A 650 -14.06 26.35 7.53
CA LEU A 650 -12.77 26.78 8.09
C LEU A 650 -12.74 28.27 8.52
N GLY A 651 -13.49 29.13 7.80
CA GLY A 651 -13.60 30.55 8.13
C GLY A 651 -14.25 30.85 9.49
N SER A 652 -15.03 29.91 10.05
CA SER A 652 -15.68 30.04 11.36
C SER A 652 -14.73 29.82 12.55
N LEU A 653 -13.52 29.29 12.31
CA LEU A 653 -12.62 28.86 13.36
C LEU A 653 -11.63 29.96 13.77
N GLY A 654 -11.27 30.84 12.81
CA GLY A 654 -10.52 32.07 13.09
C GLY A 654 -11.29 33.08 13.95
N THR A 655 -12.56 32.81 14.23
CA THR A 655 -13.45 33.61 15.07
C THR A 655 -13.96 32.84 16.29
N ASP A 656 -13.49 31.60 16.54
CA ASP A 656 -13.90 30.81 17.71
C ASP A 656 -13.27 31.39 19.00
N PRO A 657 -14.08 31.95 19.92
CA PRO A 657 -13.57 32.62 21.11
C PRO A 657 -12.83 31.67 22.06
N ASP A 658 -13.23 30.41 22.18
CA ASP A 658 -12.62 29.45 23.12
C ASP A 658 -11.22 29.04 22.64
N PHE A 659 -11.08 28.86 21.33
CA PHE A 659 -9.79 28.58 20.70
C PHE A 659 -8.81 29.75 20.83
N LEU A 660 -9.27 30.97 20.50
CA LEU A 660 -8.44 32.17 20.63
C LEU A 660 -8.07 32.46 22.10
N GLN A 661 -8.99 32.22 23.04
CA GLN A 661 -8.70 32.35 24.47
C GLN A 661 -7.66 31.32 24.93
N PHE A 662 -7.75 30.08 24.45
CA PHE A 662 -6.74 29.05 24.73
C PHE A 662 -5.37 29.46 24.20
N LEU A 663 -5.28 29.94 22.95
CA LEU A 663 -4.04 30.45 22.36
C LEU A 663 -3.47 31.63 23.15
N ALA A 664 -4.30 32.59 23.53
CA ALA A 664 -3.89 33.73 24.35
C ALA A 664 -3.27 33.29 25.69
N ARG A 665 -3.82 32.25 26.32
CA ARG A 665 -3.31 31.68 27.59
C ARG A 665 -1.93 31.03 27.44
N ILE A 666 -1.66 30.37 26.33
CA ILE A 666 -0.39 29.64 26.12
C ILE A 666 0.68 30.47 25.42
N ALA A 667 0.31 31.52 24.69
CA ALA A 667 1.20 32.40 23.95
C ALA A 667 2.39 32.94 24.76
N PRO A 668 2.27 33.30 26.06
CA PRO A 668 3.42 33.71 26.86
C PRO A 668 4.51 32.65 26.98
N ARG A 669 4.20 31.36 26.81
CA ARG A 669 5.15 30.24 26.88
C ARG A 669 5.57 29.72 25.49
N MET A 670 5.09 30.32 24.40
CA MET A 670 5.31 29.83 23.06
C MET A 670 6.77 30.06 22.60
N ARG A 671 7.43 28.99 22.14
CA ARG A 671 8.78 28.99 21.55
C ARG A 671 8.73 28.89 20.03
N SER A 672 7.85 28.03 19.51
CA SER A 672 7.61 27.90 18.08
C SER A 672 6.12 27.87 17.78
N LEU A 673 5.76 28.37 16.60
CA LEU A 673 4.44 28.25 16.02
C LEU A 673 4.59 27.73 14.59
N THR A 674 3.98 26.57 14.34
CA THR A 674 3.89 25.96 13.01
C THR A 674 2.43 25.89 12.60
N MET A 675 2.10 26.27 11.37
CA MET A 675 0.78 26.05 10.79
C MET A 675 0.93 25.41 9.41
N SER A 676 0.23 24.29 9.18
CA SER A 676 0.23 23.57 7.90
C SER A 676 -1.18 23.49 7.32
N ALA A 677 -1.39 23.57 6.00
CA ALA A 677 -2.69 23.27 5.38
C ALA A 677 -2.58 22.68 3.95
N ASN A 678 -3.44 21.69 3.65
CA ASN A 678 -3.37 20.86 2.43
C ASN A 678 -4.10 21.43 1.20
N HIS A 679 -4.94 22.45 1.37
CA HIS A 679 -5.64 23.11 0.26
C HIS A 679 -5.75 24.61 0.52
N PRO A 680 -5.70 25.44 -0.53
CA PRO A 680 -5.93 26.87 -0.37
C PRO A 680 -7.40 27.25 -0.62
N PRO A 681 -8.19 27.41 0.45
CA PRO A 681 -9.27 28.40 0.41
C PRO A 681 -9.38 29.18 1.74
N ALA A 682 -9.49 30.51 1.61
CA ALA A 682 -9.55 31.50 2.70
C ALA A 682 -8.58 31.32 3.92
N PRO A 683 -7.27 30.95 3.77
CA PRO A 683 -6.34 30.82 4.91
C PRO A 683 -6.07 32.16 5.62
N GLY A 684 -6.29 33.28 4.91
CA GLY A 684 -5.97 34.63 5.38
C GLY A 684 -6.60 34.95 6.73
N MET A 685 -7.88 34.63 6.96
CA MET A 685 -8.55 34.98 8.22
C MET A 685 -8.05 34.16 9.41
N LEU A 686 -7.86 32.84 9.26
CA LEU A 686 -7.40 31.99 10.36
C LEU A 686 -5.95 32.29 10.73
N CYS A 687 -5.06 32.39 9.73
CA CYS A 687 -3.66 32.74 9.96
C CYS A 687 -3.54 34.12 10.62
N HIS A 688 -4.29 35.11 10.13
CA HIS A 688 -4.31 36.45 10.71
C HIS A 688 -4.83 36.45 12.17
N SER A 689 -5.95 35.78 12.47
CA SER A 689 -6.49 35.71 13.84
C SER A 689 -5.56 35.00 14.81
N VAL A 690 -4.93 33.90 14.39
CA VAL A 690 -3.95 33.15 15.20
C VAL A 690 -2.71 33.99 15.44
N LEU A 691 -2.11 34.56 14.39
CA LEU A 691 -0.94 35.44 14.50
C LEU A 691 -1.22 36.64 15.40
N SER A 692 -2.35 37.33 15.17
CA SER A 692 -2.76 38.49 15.96
C SER A 692 -2.92 38.13 17.44
N THR A 693 -3.60 37.01 17.73
CA THR A 693 -3.82 36.54 19.11
C THR A 693 -2.51 36.12 19.78
N CYS A 694 -1.67 35.36 19.10
CA CYS A 694 -0.37 34.94 19.61
C CYS A 694 0.53 36.16 19.83
N PHE A 695 0.69 37.05 18.86
CA PHE A 695 1.55 38.23 18.98
C PHE A 695 1.04 39.24 20.02
N ALA A 696 -0.27 39.32 20.23
CA ALA A 696 -0.81 40.17 21.28
C ALA A 696 -0.37 39.71 22.68
N ASN A 697 -0.23 38.40 22.87
CA ASN A 697 -0.01 37.76 24.17
C ASN A 697 1.42 37.16 24.34
N CYS A 698 2.22 37.09 23.28
CA CYS A 698 3.60 36.62 23.33
C CYS A 698 4.50 37.58 24.10
N VAL A 699 5.47 37.00 24.81
CA VAL A 699 6.55 37.76 25.46
C VAL A 699 7.70 37.90 24.44
N PRO A 700 8.17 39.14 24.15
CA PRO A 700 9.34 39.35 23.30
C PRO A 700 10.54 38.51 23.75
N GLY A 701 11.22 37.89 22.79
CA GLY A 701 12.36 37.01 23.06
C GLY A 701 12.03 35.53 23.33
N ARG A 702 10.75 35.14 23.44
CA ARG A 702 10.37 33.73 23.63
C ARG A 702 10.06 33.00 22.33
N LEU A 703 9.28 33.61 21.45
CA LEU A 703 8.99 33.06 20.13
C LEU A 703 10.22 33.23 19.24
N VAL A 704 10.85 32.11 18.87
CA VAL A 704 12.11 32.09 18.10
C VAL A 704 11.98 31.43 16.74
N SER A 705 10.88 30.71 16.49
CA SER A 705 10.64 29.99 15.25
C SER A 705 9.19 30.17 14.79
N LEU A 706 9.02 30.46 13.50
CA LEU A 706 7.72 30.60 12.84
C LEU A 706 7.75 29.83 11.52
N ASP A 707 6.78 28.94 11.31
CA ASP A 707 6.71 28.07 10.14
C ASP A 707 5.28 28.03 9.57
N PHE A 708 5.13 28.46 8.32
CA PHE A 708 3.88 28.42 7.56
C PHE A 708 4.06 27.57 6.31
N ASP A 709 3.49 26.37 6.31
CA ASP A 709 3.60 25.39 5.24
C ASP A 709 2.23 25.18 4.57
N PHE A 710 2.00 25.88 3.45
CA PHE A 710 0.74 25.81 2.70
C PHE A 710 0.97 25.09 1.37
N ASP A 711 0.19 24.04 1.12
CA ASP A 711 0.44 23.20 -0.05
C ASP A 711 0.18 23.91 -1.39
N ARG A 712 0.94 23.48 -2.42
CA ARG A 712 1.19 24.09 -3.74
C ARG A 712 -0.03 24.06 -4.67
N GLY A 713 -1.17 24.56 -4.23
CA GLY A 713 -2.22 25.01 -5.13
C GLY A 713 -1.86 26.39 -5.70
N HIS A 714 -2.26 26.69 -6.93
CA HIS A 714 -2.09 28.02 -7.50
C HIS A 714 -2.90 29.04 -6.68
N VAL A 715 -2.23 29.77 -5.78
CA VAL A 715 -2.84 30.85 -4.99
C VAL A 715 -2.31 32.19 -5.48
N HIS A 716 -3.22 33.10 -5.79
CA HIS A 716 -2.91 34.51 -5.96
C HIS A 716 -2.34 35.07 -4.64
N PRO A 717 -1.26 35.90 -4.67
CA PRO A 717 -0.70 36.50 -3.46
C PRO A 717 -1.81 37.15 -2.64
N LEU A 718 -2.04 36.62 -1.42
CA LEU A 718 -3.24 36.94 -0.63
C LEU A 718 -3.23 38.35 -0.04
N LEU A 719 -2.12 39.09 -0.16
CA LEU A 719 -1.99 40.47 0.31
C LEU A 719 -0.94 41.20 -0.53
N GLU A 720 -1.33 41.77 -1.66
CA GLU A 720 -0.54 42.86 -2.29
C GLU A 720 -0.67 44.18 -1.52
N ASP A 721 -1.54 44.24 -0.50
CA ASP A 721 -1.68 45.43 0.32
C ASP A 721 -0.61 45.46 1.42
N GLU A 722 0.47 46.19 1.15
CA GLU A 722 1.43 46.71 2.13
C GLU A 722 0.77 47.52 3.27
N THR A 723 -0.56 47.70 3.23
CA THR A 723 -1.32 48.68 4.01
C THR A 723 -2.26 48.09 5.05
N ASN A 724 -2.49 46.77 5.09
CA ASN A 724 -3.58 46.21 5.91
C ASN A 724 -3.18 45.08 6.86
N THR A 725 -2.00 45.15 7.48
CA THR A 725 -1.83 44.54 8.80
C THR A 725 -2.56 45.43 9.83
N ASP A 726 -3.88 45.39 9.84
CA ASP A 726 -4.70 45.88 10.95
C ASP A 726 -4.58 44.89 12.12
N THR A 727 -3.34 44.63 12.54
CA THR A 727 -3.09 44.14 13.88
C THR A 727 -3.32 45.33 14.78
N SER A 728 -4.28 45.23 15.69
CA SER A 728 -4.53 46.18 16.78
C SER A 728 -3.34 46.39 17.74
N LEU A 729 -2.16 45.90 17.37
CA LEU A 729 -0.91 45.95 18.10
C LEU A 729 -0.05 47.13 17.61
N PRO A 730 0.53 47.92 18.53
CA PRO A 730 1.50 48.94 18.16
C PRO A 730 2.65 48.35 17.35
N ARG A 731 2.99 48.99 16.21
CA ARG A 731 4.07 48.56 15.31
C ARG A 731 5.38 48.26 16.04
N GLU A 732 5.72 49.05 17.06
CA GLU A 732 6.92 48.83 17.88
C GLU A 732 6.93 47.48 18.61
N LYS A 733 5.77 47.06 19.15
CA LYS A 733 5.63 45.77 19.83
C LYS A 733 5.73 44.63 18.82
N LEU A 734 5.07 44.75 17.66
CA LEU A 734 5.14 43.78 16.58
C LEU A 734 6.59 43.57 16.09
N GLU A 735 7.29 44.67 15.82
CA GLU A 735 8.70 44.66 15.38
C GLU A 735 9.65 44.12 16.46
N SER A 736 9.34 44.30 17.75
CA SER A 736 10.11 43.70 18.86
C SER A 736 9.97 42.18 18.92
N LEU A 737 8.81 41.64 18.56
CA LEU A 737 8.56 40.20 18.48
C LEU A 737 9.30 39.61 17.28
N TRP A 738 9.12 40.22 16.11
CA TRP A 738 9.78 39.82 14.86
C TRP A 738 11.30 39.74 14.98
N TYR A 739 11.93 40.70 15.65
CA TYR A 739 13.39 40.76 15.81
C TYR A 739 14.01 39.53 16.50
N HIS A 740 13.25 38.86 17.38
CA HIS A 740 13.74 37.71 18.13
C HIS A 740 13.53 36.38 17.39
N ILE A 741 12.79 36.38 16.29
CA ILE A 741 12.64 35.21 15.43
C ILE A 741 13.98 34.92 14.74
N LYS A 742 14.42 33.66 14.81
CA LYS A 742 15.69 33.17 14.24
C LYS A 742 15.47 32.16 13.12
N SER A 743 14.32 31.50 13.09
CA SER A 743 13.88 30.66 11.98
C SER A 743 12.56 31.19 11.45
N LEU A 744 12.55 31.63 10.18
CA LEU A 744 11.38 32.14 9.49
C LEU A 744 11.17 31.34 8.22
N ARG A 745 10.12 30.51 8.21
CA ARG A 745 9.68 29.76 7.03
C ARG A 745 8.27 30.20 6.68
N VAL A 746 8.12 30.76 5.49
CA VAL A 746 6.85 31.32 5.06
C VAL A 746 6.55 30.89 3.63
N ASP A 747 5.34 30.36 3.43
CA ASP A 747 4.79 30.04 2.12
C ASP A 747 3.63 30.97 1.78
N HIS A 748 3.65 31.57 0.59
CA HIS A 748 2.63 32.49 0.05
C HIS A 748 2.29 33.73 0.91
N PHE A 749 2.99 33.94 2.03
CA PHE A 749 2.85 35.06 2.96
C PHE A 749 4.24 35.61 3.30
N HIS A 750 4.38 36.92 3.49
CA HIS A 750 5.63 37.48 3.99
C HIS A 750 5.38 38.74 4.83
N PRO A 751 6.15 38.96 5.92
CA PRO A 751 6.21 40.28 6.56
C PRO A 751 6.62 41.36 5.56
N ALA A 752 6.21 42.61 5.82
CA ALA A 752 6.67 43.75 5.03
C ALA A 752 8.21 43.73 4.93
N TRP A 753 8.75 43.94 3.73
CA TRP A 753 10.20 43.85 3.47
C TRP A 753 11.07 44.78 4.33
N THR A 754 10.47 45.82 4.90
CA THR A 754 11.10 46.77 5.83
C THR A 754 11.09 46.32 7.30
N SER A 755 10.50 45.17 7.60
CA SER A 755 10.37 44.65 8.97
C SER A 755 11.69 44.08 9.51
N LYS A 756 11.89 44.18 10.83
CA LYS A 756 12.94 43.53 11.59
C LYS A 756 12.82 42.00 11.61
N ALA A 757 11.75 41.43 11.05
CA ALA A 757 11.58 39.99 10.85
C ALA A 757 12.75 39.35 10.07
N TYR A 758 13.41 40.13 9.22
CA TYR A 758 14.53 39.69 8.39
C TYR A 758 15.91 39.95 9.01
N HIS A 759 15.98 40.30 10.30
CA HIS A 759 17.22 40.69 10.97
C HIS A 759 17.74 39.60 11.90
N GLY A 760 19.02 39.26 11.76
CA GLY A 760 19.69 38.26 12.60
C GLY A 760 19.04 36.87 12.52
N LEU A 761 18.52 36.50 11.35
CA LEU A 761 17.99 35.16 11.06
C LEU A 761 19.12 34.13 10.93
N LEU A 762 18.83 32.91 11.33
CA LEU A 762 19.66 31.71 11.13
C LEU A 762 19.07 30.83 10.01
N GLU A 763 17.75 30.82 9.86
CA GLU A 763 17.05 30.10 8.79
C GLU A 763 16.02 31.03 8.14
N LEU A 764 16.05 31.09 6.81
CA LEU A 764 15.09 31.84 6.00
C LEU A 764 14.61 30.95 4.85
N GLU A 765 13.31 30.70 4.80
CA GLU A 765 12.64 30.01 3.71
C GLU A 765 11.48 30.86 3.20
N LEU A 766 11.60 31.30 1.94
CA LEU A 766 10.63 32.12 1.24
C LEU A 766 10.08 31.31 0.05
N ASN A 767 8.89 30.73 0.22
CA ASN A 767 8.23 29.91 -0.79
C ASN A 767 6.99 30.61 -1.34
N GLY A 768 6.72 30.45 -2.64
CA GLY A 768 5.45 30.87 -3.24
C GLY A 768 5.20 32.39 -3.22
N ILE A 769 6.23 33.20 -2.95
CA ILE A 769 6.14 34.66 -2.88
C ILE A 769 6.31 35.24 -4.29
N GLY A 770 5.37 36.11 -4.69
CA GLY A 770 5.27 36.65 -6.05
C GLY A 770 6.58 37.23 -6.58
N SER A 771 7.05 38.34 -6.01
CA SER A 771 8.35 38.93 -6.40
C SER A 771 9.06 39.66 -5.25
N ILE A 772 10.38 39.72 -5.33
CA ILE A 772 11.26 40.46 -4.41
C ILE A 772 12.25 41.32 -5.21
N PRO A 773 12.36 42.64 -4.94
CA PRO A 773 13.39 43.46 -5.56
C PRO A 773 14.80 43.03 -5.17
N GLU A 774 15.75 43.05 -6.11
CA GLU A 774 17.15 42.66 -5.87
C GLU A 774 17.79 43.44 -4.70
N SER A 775 17.51 44.74 -4.62
CA SER A 775 18.00 45.63 -3.56
C SER A 775 17.50 45.23 -2.17
N VAL A 776 16.24 44.79 -2.08
CA VAL A 776 15.60 44.32 -0.86
C VAL A 776 16.22 42.99 -0.43
N LEU A 777 16.39 42.05 -1.36
CA LEU A 777 17.05 40.78 -1.08
C LEU A 777 18.47 41.00 -0.53
N VAL A 778 19.25 41.90 -1.14
CA VAL A 778 20.58 42.26 -0.65
C VAL A 778 20.53 42.85 0.77
N ALA A 779 19.54 43.70 1.07
CA ALA A 779 19.37 44.25 2.41
C ALA A 779 19.07 43.16 3.44
N ILE A 780 18.18 42.20 3.12
CA ILE A 780 17.86 41.06 3.97
C ILE A 780 19.10 40.21 4.26
N LEU A 781 19.88 39.88 3.23
CA LEU A 781 21.11 39.10 3.38
C LEU A 781 22.15 39.82 4.26
N LYS A 782 22.28 41.14 4.11
CA LYS A 782 23.19 41.96 4.95
C LYS A 782 22.70 42.08 6.40
N SER A 783 21.40 42.11 6.63
CA SER A 783 20.79 42.16 7.96
C SER A 783 20.86 40.82 8.70
N SER A 784 21.14 39.72 8.00
CA SER A 784 21.23 38.37 8.56
C SER A 784 22.51 37.63 8.12
N PRO A 785 23.71 38.10 8.53
CA PRO A 785 24.98 37.50 8.11
C PRO A 785 25.23 36.09 8.69
N GLY A 786 24.53 35.73 9.76
CA GLY A 786 24.61 34.42 10.42
C GLY A 786 23.68 33.35 9.83
N LEU A 787 23.10 33.59 8.65
CA LEU A 787 22.24 32.63 7.97
C LEU A 787 22.98 31.31 7.73
N ARG A 788 22.38 30.22 8.21
CA ARG A 788 22.81 28.83 8.03
C ARG A 788 21.98 28.13 6.95
N VAL A 789 20.68 28.39 6.89
CA VAL A 789 19.76 27.83 5.88
C VAL A 789 19.11 28.99 5.12
N LEU A 790 19.25 28.97 3.79
CA LEU A 790 18.59 29.93 2.90
C LEU A 790 17.86 29.18 1.79
N LYS A 791 16.54 29.29 1.74
CA LYS A 791 15.71 28.75 0.65
C LYS A 791 14.88 29.84 0.02
N LEU A 792 15.04 30.00 -1.29
CA LEU A 792 14.38 31.03 -2.08
C LEU A 792 13.64 30.39 -3.25
N GLN A 793 12.32 30.54 -3.24
CA GLN A 793 11.43 30.30 -4.36
C GLN A 793 10.57 31.57 -4.50
N CYS A 794 11.15 32.60 -5.13
CA CYS A 794 10.61 33.94 -5.38
C CYS A 794 11.18 34.51 -6.70
N GLN A 795 10.41 35.32 -7.42
CA GLN A 795 10.92 36.02 -8.62
C GLN A 795 11.75 37.23 -8.20
N VAL A 796 12.95 37.41 -8.76
CA VAL A 796 13.77 38.61 -8.47
C VAL A 796 13.42 39.72 -9.47
N THR A 797 12.96 40.86 -8.98
CA THR A 797 12.64 42.07 -9.77
C THR A 797 13.68 43.17 -9.58
N ASP A 798 13.58 44.25 -10.35
CA ASP A 798 14.50 45.41 -10.30
C ASP A 798 15.99 45.02 -10.37
N ARG A 799 16.26 44.08 -11.28
CA ARG A 799 17.56 43.43 -11.42
C ARG A 799 18.61 44.44 -11.90
N THR A 800 19.81 44.35 -11.32
CA THR A 800 20.94 45.12 -11.83
C THR A 800 21.38 44.58 -13.20
N PRO A 801 21.75 45.45 -14.17
CA PRO A 801 22.20 45.00 -15.48
C PRO A 801 23.38 44.03 -15.36
N ASP A 802 23.41 43.00 -16.21
CA ASP A 802 24.38 41.89 -16.12
C ASP A 802 25.86 42.32 -16.21
N ASP A 803 26.14 43.47 -16.83
CA ASP A 803 27.50 44.04 -16.93
C ASP A 803 27.97 44.74 -15.64
N THR A 804 27.08 44.90 -14.66
CA THR A 804 27.38 45.59 -13.40
C THR A 804 28.10 44.64 -12.45
N ARG A 805 29.32 45.01 -12.02
CA ARG A 805 30.03 44.26 -10.97
C ARG A 805 29.31 44.41 -9.64
N ILE A 806 28.70 43.33 -9.16
CA ILE A 806 28.11 43.26 -7.81
C ILE A 806 29.15 42.70 -6.84
N THR A 807 29.21 43.27 -5.63
CA THR A 807 29.96 42.68 -4.51
C THR A 807 29.03 41.70 -3.79
N PRO A 808 29.27 40.38 -3.83
CA PRO A 808 28.41 39.42 -3.16
C PRO A 808 28.45 39.61 -1.64
N VAL A 809 27.32 39.34 -0.97
CA VAL A 809 27.17 39.41 0.48
C VAL A 809 27.85 38.18 1.12
N PRO A 810 28.77 38.38 2.09
CA PRO A 810 29.43 37.27 2.77
C PRO A 810 28.46 36.58 3.75
N LEU A 811 28.12 35.32 3.48
CA LEU A 811 27.33 34.46 4.38
C LEU A 811 28.23 33.32 4.86
N VAL A 812 29.08 33.63 5.84
CA VAL A 812 30.18 32.74 6.27
C VAL A 812 29.71 31.47 6.97
N ASP A 813 28.52 31.52 7.55
CA ASP A 813 27.89 30.42 8.29
C ASP A 813 26.91 29.60 7.46
N LEU A 814 26.80 29.87 6.16
CA LEU A 814 25.84 29.20 5.28
C LEU A 814 26.18 27.71 5.13
N GLU A 815 25.24 26.86 5.52
CA GLU A 815 25.32 25.40 5.51
C GLU A 815 24.43 24.77 4.44
N GLN A 816 23.28 25.38 4.14
CA GLN A 816 22.32 24.92 3.13
C GLN A 816 21.78 26.09 2.29
N LEU A 817 21.84 25.95 0.97
CA LEU A 817 21.28 26.91 0.01
C LEU A 817 20.37 26.19 -0.99
N THR A 818 19.10 26.60 -1.05
CA THR A 818 18.14 26.15 -2.07
C THR A 818 17.68 27.35 -2.88
N ALA A 819 17.95 27.35 -4.18
CA ALA A 819 17.46 28.37 -5.09
C ALA A 819 16.60 27.68 -6.16
N THR A 820 15.28 27.78 -6.00
CA THR A 820 14.33 27.24 -6.98
C THR A 820 13.81 28.38 -7.85
N PRO A 821 14.26 28.51 -9.10
CA PRO A 821 13.86 29.62 -9.96
C PRO A 821 12.36 29.56 -10.30
N PHE A 822 11.69 30.72 -10.28
CA PHE A 822 10.40 30.90 -10.98
C PHE A 822 10.63 30.99 -12.49
N GLU A 823 11.67 31.73 -12.90
CA GLU A 823 12.20 31.74 -14.25
C GLU A 823 13.69 31.40 -14.25
N GLU A 824 14.16 30.75 -15.32
CA GLU A 824 15.55 30.27 -15.49
C GLU A 824 16.64 31.32 -15.21
N LEU A 825 16.32 32.59 -15.48
CA LEU A 825 17.17 33.75 -15.26
C LEU A 825 17.40 34.03 -13.77
N ASP A 826 16.40 33.83 -12.89
CA ASP A 826 16.43 34.18 -11.47
C ASP A 826 17.59 33.51 -10.71
N LEU A 827 17.93 32.26 -11.07
CA LEU A 827 19.00 31.53 -10.41
C LEU A 827 20.34 32.28 -10.49
N GLY A 828 20.68 32.83 -11.65
CA GLY A 828 21.91 33.62 -11.81
C GLY A 828 21.90 34.90 -10.99
N TYR A 829 20.76 35.59 -10.91
CA TYR A 829 20.60 36.80 -10.10
C TYR A 829 20.69 36.53 -8.61
N ILE A 830 20.23 35.37 -8.13
CA ILE A 830 20.37 35.00 -6.71
C ILE A 830 21.82 34.63 -6.40
N LEU A 831 22.44 33.78 -7.23
CA LEU A 831 23.78 33.26 -6.96
C LEU A 831 24.84 34.37 -6.94
N ARG A 832 24.77 35.37 -7.83
CA ARG A 832 25.72 36.52 -7.86
C ARG A 832 25.75 37.32 -6.56
N LEU A 833 24.69 37.30 -5.77
CA LEU A 833 24.55 38.08 -4.55
C LEU A 833 25.18 37.40 -3.33
N ILE A 834 25.55 36.12 -3.44
CA ILE A 834 25.94 35.31 -2.29
C ILE A 834 27.43 34.91 -2.40
N ALA A 835 28.18 35.19 -1.35
CA ALA A 835 29.53 34.65 -1.11
C ALA A 835 29.52 33.77 0.15
N PRO A 836 29.40 32.44 0.00
CA PRO A 836 29.50 31.53 1.14
C PRO A 836 30.91 31.52 1.75
N GLY A 837 30.99 31.15 3.03
CA GLY A 837 32.28 30.95 3.71
C GLY A 837 33.02 29.67 3.30
N ALA A 838 34.08 29.35 4.05
CA ALA A 838 34.88 28.14 3.85
C ALA A 838 34.22 26.84 4.40
N LYS A 839 33.03 26.96 5.02
CA LYS A 839 32.28 25.82 5.55
C LYS A 839 31.75 24.94 4.41
N PRO A 840 31.64 23.61 4.62
CA PRO A 840 30.99 22.72 3.66
C PRO A 840 29.54 23.17 3.42
N LEU A 841 29.19 23.44 2.16
CA LEU A 841 27.85 23.89 1.76
C LEU A 841 27.07 22.74 1.10
N GLY A 842 25.81 22.57 1.51
CA GLY A 842 24.79 21.83 0.78
C GLY A 842 24.05 22.76 -0.19
N PHE A 843 23.92 22.34 -1.44
CA PHE A 843 23.31 23.14 -2.49
C PHE A 843 22.23 22.35 -3.22
N THR A 844 21.00 22.88 -3.25
CA THR A 844 19.88 22.33 -4.01
C THR A 844 19.73 23.05 -5.33
N LEU A 845 19.83 22.29 -6.41
CA LEU A 845 19.64 22.74 -7.78
C LEU A 845 18.45 21.99 -8.38
N THR A 846 17.37 22.73 -8.67
CA THR A 846 16.28 22.24 -9.52
C THR A 846 16.68 22.36 -10.99
N ASN A 847 16.30 21.39 -11.82
CA ASN A 847 16.70 21.27 -13.22
C ASN A 847 16.69 22.63 -13.97
N PRO A 848 17.87 23.23 -14.22
CA PRO A 848 17.94 24.56 -14.81
C PRO A 848 17.69 24.56 -16.33
N TRP A 849 17.46 23.39 -16.94
CA TRP A 849 17.07 23.27 -18.34
C TRP A 849 15.54 23.22 -18.54
N LEU A 850 14.75 23.25 -17.47
CA LEU A 850 13.29 23.23 -17.54
C LEU A 850 12.77 24.65 -17.80
N GLY A 851 12.23 24.91 -18.99
CA GLY A 851 11.59 26.19 -19.31
C GLY A 851 10.19 26.29 -18.70
N SER A 852 9.82 27.48 -18.18
CA SER A 852 8.50 27.78 -17.59
C SER A 852 7.33 27.66 -18.58
N THR A 853 7.59 27.59 -19.89
CA THR A 853 6.54 27.42 -20.92
C THR A 853 6.98 26.44 -22.01
N THR A 854 6.02 25.69 -22.54
CA THR A 854 6.15 24.65 -23.58
C THR A 854 6.69 25.14 -24.94
N VAL A 855 7.11 26.41 -25.04
CA VAL A 855 7.41 27.10 -26.31
C VAL A 855 8.88 27.51 -26.44
N ARG A 856 9.72 27.45 -25.40
CA ARG A 856 11.15 27.83 -25.49
C ARG A 856 12.10 26.62 -25.45
N PRO A 857 13.22 26.65 -26.21
CA PRO A 857 14.21 25.58 -26.17
C PRO A 857 14.87 25.50 -24.78
N ARG A 858 15.00 24.28 -24.25
CA ARG A 858 15.70 23.94 -22.99
C ARG A 858 17.15 24.46 -23.03
N ARG A 859 17.44 25.60 -22.39
CA ARG A 859 18.80 26.17 -22.27
C ARG A 859 19.17 26.31 -20.80
N PHE A 860 20.45 26.53 -20.51
CA PHE A 860 20.95 26.83 -19.17
C PHE A 860 21.67 28.19 -19.22
N THR A 861 20.88 29.24 -19.08
CA THR A 861 21.23 30.65 -19.26
C THR A 861 22.12 31.19 -18.14
N SER A 862 21.87 30.79 -16.89
CA SER A 862 22.65 31.18 -15.71
C SER A 862 23.94 30.36 -15.49
N LYS A 863 24.44 29.66 -16.53
CA LYS A 863 25.63 28.80 -16.47
C LYS A 863 26.87 29.50 -15.90
N VAL A 864 27.18 30.69 -16.41
CA VAL A 864 28.42 31.41 -16.04
C VAL A 864 28.39 31.75 -14.57
N GLU A 865 27.27 32.28 -14.08
CA GLU A 865 27.16 32.67 -12.69
C GLU A 865 27.09 31.47 -11.75
N THR A 866 26.43 30.39 -12.16
CA THR A 866 26.46 29.12 -11.41
C THR A 866 27.88 28.58 -11.26
N ARG A 867 28.68 28.64 -12.34
CA ARG A 867 30.09 28.24 -12.29
C ARG A 867 30.92 29.16 -11.40
N ASN A 868 30.72 30.48 -11.50
CA ASN A 868 31.39 31.45 -10.63
C ASN A 868 31.07 31.20 -9.16
N PHE A 869 29.81 30.84 -8.86
CA PHE A 869 29.37 30.49 -7.53
C PHE A 869 30.04 29.22 -7.01
N PHE A 870 30.04 28.13 -7.80
CA PHE A 870 30.73 26.90 -7.42
C PHE A 870 32.25 27.07 -7.25
N PHE A 871 32.86 28.02 -7.95
CA PHE A 871 34.27 28.32 -7.77
C PHE A 871 34.58 28.97 -6.42
N ARG A 872 33.70 29.86 -5.93
CA ARG A 872 33.88 30.56 -4.64
C ARG A 872 33.28 29.80 -3.45
N ALA A 873 32.32 28.93 -3.67
CA ALA A 873 31.62 28.18 -2.62
C ALA A 873 32.18 26.77 -2.45
N LYS A 874 32.39 26.33 -1.21
CA LYS A 874 32.81 24.95 -0.90
C LYS A 874 31.61 23.99 -0.89
N VAL A 875 30.99 23.79 -2.06
CA VAL A 875 29.84 22.88 -2.19
C VAL A 875 30.32 21.44 -2.06
N THR A 876 29.90 20.77 -0.99
CA THR A 876 30.26 19.36 -0.70
C THR A 876 29.08 18.42 -0.84
N ARG A 877 27.84 18.94 -0.74
CA ARG A 877 26.62 18.18 -0.96
C ARG A 877 25.82 18.84 -2.07
N LEU A 878 25.47 18.09 -3.11
CA LEU A 878 24.67 18.57 -4.23
C LEU A 878 23.36 17.81 -4.26
N TYR A 879 22.26 18.53 -4.16
CA TYR A 879 20.90 18.01 -4.30
C TYR A 879 20.36 18.37 -5.67
N ALA A 880 20.31 17.40 -6.58
CA ALA A 880 19.81 17.57 -7.93
C ALA A 880 18.35 17.12 -8.00
N LYS A 881 17.44 18.03 -8.39
CA LYS A 881 16.01 17.77 -8.47
C LYS A 881 15.51 17.83 -9.92
N THR A 882 14.74 16.81 -10.33
CA THR A 882 14.03 16.72 -11.62
C THR A 882 14.87 16.84 -12.90
N PHE A 883 16.16 16.47 -12.86
CA PHE A 883 17.02 16.45 -14.05
C PHE A 883 16.52 15.43 -15.09
N ASP A 884 16.67 15.73 -16.37
CA ASP A 884 16.10 14.88 -17.45
C ASP A 884 17.04 13.77 -17.93
N ASN A 885 18.36 13.96 -17.76
CA ASN A 885 19.36 12.99 -18.20
C ASN A 885 20.66 13.11 -17.41
N TYR A 886 21.49 12.06 -17.49
CA TYR A 886 22.79 12.01 -16.83
C TYR A 886 23.78 13.05 -17.36
N LYS A 887 23.75 13.39 -18.66
CA LYS A 887 24.67 14.40 -19.24
C LYS A 887 24.50 15.77 -18.59
N GLN A 888 23.27 16.14 -18.20
CA GLN A 888 23.02 17.36 -17.43
C GLN A 888 23.65 17.30 -16.03
N ILE A 889 23.52 16.16 -15.32
CA ILE A 889 24.13 15.97 -14.00
C ILE A 889 25.66 16.00 -14.11
N GLU A 890 26.20 15.26 -15.07
CA GLU A 890 27.63 15.20 -15.37
C GLU A 890 28.21 16.59 -15.65
N TYR A 891 27.48 17.39 -16.41
CA TYR A 891 27.83 18.76 -16.70
C TYR A 891 27.83 19.66 -15.47
N VAL A 892 26.87 19.49 -14.56
CA VAL A 892 26.87 20.21 -13.27
C VAL A 892 28.04 19.77 -12.41
N LEU A 893 28.29 18.47 -12.28
CA LEU A 893 29.42 17.92 -11.52
C LEU A 893 30.78 18.44 -12.03
N ALA A 894 30.91 18.64 -13.35
CA ALA A 894 32.12 19.21 -13.95
C ALA A 894 32.38 20.67 -13.53
N MET A 895 31.33 21.39 -13.10
CA MET A 895 31.45 22.75 -12.55
C MET A 895 31.73 22.77 -11.03
N VAL A 896 31.52 21.65 -10.32
CA VAL A 896 31.62 21.57 -8.86
C VAL A 896 32.46 20.36 -8.40
N PRO A 897 33.79 20.42 -8.60
CA PRO A 897 34.66 19.27 -8.34
C PRO A 897 34.77 18.88 -6.85
N SER A 898 34.33 19.74 -5.92
CA SER A 898 34.39 19.51 -4.46
C SER A 898 33.25 18.67 -3.89
N VAL A 899 32.27 18.28 -4.70
CA VAL A 899 31.12 17.49 -4.24
C VAL A 899 31.57 16.10 -3.79
N ARG A 900 31.06 15.70 -2.62
CA ARG A 900 31.26 14.38 -2.00
C ARG A 900 29.95 13.63 -1.83
N VAL A 901 28.84 14.34 -1.64
CA VAL A 901 27.51 13.74 -1.50
C VAL A 901 26.62 14.21 -2.63
N LEU A 902 26.03 13.27 -3.36
CA LEU A 902 25.08 13.56 -4.44
C LEU A 902 23.70 13.00 -4.08
N VAL A 903 22.68 13.84 -4.19
CA VAL A 903 21.28 13.42 -4.09
C VAL A 903 20.62 13.59 -5.45
N LEU A 904 19.96 12.54 -5.92
CA LEU A 904 19.15 12.52 -7.12
C LEU A 904 17.69 12.37 -6.74
N ASP A 905 16.89 13.41 -6.95
CA ASP A 905 15.49 13.46 -6.52
C ASP A 905 14.54 13.70 -7.69
N GLY A 906 13.77 12.67 -8.05
CA GLY A 906 12.93 12.72 -9.25
C GLY A 906 13.71 12.88 -10.56
N CYS A 907 15.03 12.62 -10.54
CA CYS A 907 15.91 12.72 -11.71
C CYS A 907 15.76 11.52 -12.65
N ARG A 908 15.97 11.76 -13.95
CA ARG A 908 15.88 10.79 -15.02
C ARG A 908 17.27 10.49 -15.58
N CYS A 909 17.73 9.23 -15.55
CA CYS A 909 19.12 8.84 -15.89
C CYS A 909 19.18 7.45 -16.55
N ARG A 910 18.66 7.32 -17.78
CA ARG A 910 18.54 6.02 -18.47
C ARG A 910 19.78 5.54 -19.21
N GLN A 911 20.71 6.43 -19.56
CA GLN A 911 21.87 6.10 -20.39
C GLN A 911 23.12 6.82 -19.87
N VAL A 912 23.90 6.10 -19.06
CA VAL A 912 25.10 6.64 -18.40
C VAL A 912 26.40 6.20 -19.10
N ARG A 913 26.32 5.27 -20.06
CA ARG A 913 27.49 4.58 -20.66
C ARG A 913 28.23 5.34 -21.77
N GLU A 914 27.83 6.56 -22.13
CA GLU A 914 28.53 7.37 -23.15
C GLU A 914 29.63 8.24 -22.54
N GLY A 915 30.77 8.37 -23.25
CA GLY A 915 32.03 9.00 -22.81
C GLY A 915 31.88 10.14 -21.79
N SER A 916 32.61 10.03 -20.67
CA SER A 916 32.50 10.93 -19.53
C SER A 916 33.37 12.18 -19.69
N ILE A 917 32.84 13.36 -19.34
CA ILE A 917 33.59 14.62 -19.29
C ILE A 917 34.26 14.87 -17.93
N LEU A 918 33.98 14.02 -16.93
CA LEU A 918 34.56 14.13 -15.60
C LEU A 918 35.94 13.47 -15.54
N PRO A 919 36.89 14.02 -14.77
CA PRO A 919 38.19 13.38 -14.50
C PRO A 919 38.03 11.95 -13.97
N VAL A 920 38.95 11.05 -14.35
CA VAL A 920 38.90 9.62 -13.96
C VAL A 920 39.00 9.43 -12.45
N ASP A 921 39.64 10.36 -11.75
CA ASP A 921 39.84 10.41 -10.30
C ASP A 921 38.70 11.09 -9.53
N PHE A 922 37.66 11.61 -10.20
CA PHE A 922 36.49 12.17 -9.54
C PHE A 922 35.75 11.10 -8.71
N THR A 923 35.50 11.40 -7.43
CA THR A 923 34.95 10.45 -6.45
C THR A 923 33.83 11.06 -5.61
N LEU A 924 32.80 10.26 -5.33
CA LEU A 924 31.70 10.58 -4.43
C LEU A 924 31.76 9.64 -3.23
N ASP A 925 31.54 10.16 -2.03
CA ASP A 925 31.46 9.37 -0.80
C ASP A 925 30.07 8.75 -0.64
N GLU A 926 29.00 9.54 -0.88
CA GLU A 926 27.61 9.12 -0.67
C GLU A 926 26.72 9.45 -1.88
N LEU A 927 25.81 8.54 -2.23
CA LEU A 927 24.77 8.73 -3.25
C LEU A 927 23.39 8.44 -2.66
N TYR A 928 22.48 9.40 -2.75
CA TYR A 928 21.08 9.25 -2.40
C TYR A 928 20.24 9.26 -3.67
N VAL A 929 19.32 8.33 -3.82
CA VAL A 929 18.33 8.33 -4.91
C VAL A 929 16.95 8.33 -4.29
N LEU A 930 16.23 9.45 -4.49
CA LEU A 930 14.92 9.73 -3.92
C LEU A 930 13.83 9.80 -5.00
N ARG A 931 12.61 9.38 -4.64
CA ARG A 931 11.38 9.61 -5.44
C ARG A 931 11.55 9.29 -6.92
N SER A 932 12.13 8.12 -7.18
CA SER A 932 12.39 7.63 -8.53
C SER A 932 11.22 6.74 -8.94
N THR A 933 10.10 7.33 -9.37
CA THR A 933 8.81 6.63 -9.55
C THR A 933 8.28 6.60 -10.99
N ASP A 934 8.91 7.32 -11.92
CA ASP A 934 8.39 7.53 -13.29
C ASP A 934 9.23 6.84 -14.40
N TYR A 935 8.64 6.74 -15.60
CA TYR A 935 9.33 6.36 -16.83
C TYR A 935 10.43 7.35 -17.21
N GLY A 936 11.62 7.13 -16.68
CA GLY A 936 12.79 7.98 -16.86
C GLY A 936 13.79 7.84 -15.73
N ALA A 937 13.35 7.34 -14.58
CA ALA A 937 14.11 7.24 -13.34
C ALA A 937 15.45 6.47 -13.45
N VAL A 938 16.32 6.67 -12.45
CA VAL A 938 17.70 6.20 -12.41
C VAL A 938 17.73 4.67 -12.35
N THR A 939 18.14 3.98 -13.41
CA THR A 939 18.10 2.50 -13.49
C THR A 939 19.19 1.84 -12.65
N TRP A 940 19.03 0.56 -12.28
CA TRP A 940 20.08 -0.21 -11.58
C TRP A 940 21.42 -0.18 -12.31
N SER A 941 21.42 -0.37 -13.63
CA SER A 941 22.64 -0.30 -14.46
C SER A 941 23.32 1.07 -14.42
N SER A 942 22.54 2.14 -14.23
CA SER A 942 23.06 3.50 -14.04
C SER A 942 23.62 3.65 -12.63
N ILE A 943 22.94 3.15 -11.61
CA ILE A 943 23.41 3.18 -10.22
C ILE A 943 24.71 2.39 -10.08
N GLU A 944 24.78 1.16 -10.60
CA GLU A 944 25.98 0.32 -10.60
C GLU A 944 27.15 1.02 -11.28
N TRP A 945 26.93 1.54 -12.48
CA TRP A 945 27.96 2.29 -13.19
C TRP A 945 28.41 3.50 -12.38
N MET A 946 27.48 4.26 -11.77
CA MET A 946 27.83 5.44 -10.97
C MET A 946 28.63 5.05 -9.72
N VAL A 947 28.22 3.97 -9.04
CA VAL A 947 28.91 3.43 -7.86
C VAL A 947 30.33 2.99 -8.20
N GLU A 948 30.54 2.26 -9.30
CA GLU A 948 31.87 1.86 -9.76
C GLU A 948 32.69 3.06 -10.24
N ARG A 949 32.10 3.91 -11.08
CA ARG A 949 32.78 5.06 -11.70
C ARG A 949 33.23 6.09 -10.67
N PHE A 950 32.41 6.34 -9.66
CA PHE A 950 32.66 7.36 -8.63
C PHE A 950 33.17 6.79 -7.31
N ARG A 951 33.34 5.46 -7.21
CA ARG A 951 33.83 4.75 -6.01
C ARG A 951 33.01 5.07 -4.76
N ILE A 952 31.68 5.02 -4.90
CA ILE A 952 30.72 5.38 -3.85
C ILE A 952 30.84 4.43 -2.65
N ARG A 953 30.96 5.00 -1.44
CA ARG A 953 31.09 4.23 -0.19
C ARG A 953 29.75 3.90 0.44
N GLU A 954 28.76 4.77 0.28
CA GLU A 954 27.42 4.60 0.80
C GLU A 954 26.35 4.97 -0.23
N LEU A 955 25.42 4.05 -0.47
CA LEU A 955 24.26 4.22 -1.34
C LEU A 955 22.98 4.16 -0.50
N THR A 956 22.12 5.16 -0.60
CA THR A 956 20.81 5.19 0.07
C THR A 956 19.68 5.37 -0.94
N LEU A 957 18.70 4.47 -0.92
CA LEU A 957 17.53 4.49 -1.79
C LEU A 957 16.28 4.73 -0.95
N TRP A 958 15.47 5.72 -1.30
CA TRP A 958 14.22 6.03 -0.60
C TRP A 958 13.12 6.38 -1.60
N TRP A 959 11.93 5.79 -1.42
CA TRP A 959 10.83 5.89 -2.37
C TRP A 959 11.28 5.60 -3.82
N TYR A 960 12.11 4.57 -3.94
CA TYR A 960 12.66 4.11 -5.20
C TYR A 960 11.76 2.99 -5.72
N ASP A 961 11.03 3.22 -6.83
CA ASP A 961 10.12 2.19 -7.34
C ASP A 961 10.91 1.06 -8.01
N HIS A 962 11.08 -0.03 -7.27
CA HIS A 962 11.75 -1.24 -7.70
C HIS A 962 11.08 -1.89 -8.93
N ARG A 963 9.79 -1.62 -9.20
CA ARG A 963 9.02 -2.19 -10.33
C ARG A 963 9.34 -1.54 -11.67
N TYR A 964 9.92 -0.33 -11.66
CA TYR A 964 10.22 0.45 -12.86
C TYR A 964 11.72 0.66 -13.12
N ASN A 965 12.57 0.62 -12.09
CA ASN A 965 13.98 1.03 -12.22
C ASN A 965 15.02 -0.10 -12.17
N GLY A 966 14.57 -1.35 -12.02
CA GLY A 966 15.22 -2.45 -12.71
C GLY A 966 14.72 -3.82 -12.29
N LEU A 967 14.88 -4.77 -13.20
CA LEU A 967 14.44 -6.17 -13.11
C LEU A 967 15.24 -6.91 -12.02
N GLY A 968 14.92 -6.59 -10.78
CA GLY A 968 15.04 -7.51 -9.66
C GLY A 968 14.00 -8.57 -9.87
N GLU A 969 14.50 -9.78 -9.87
CA GLU A 969 13.82 -10.84 -10.50
C GLU A 969 12.43 -11.09 -9.79
N SER A 970 12.32 -11.30 -8.48
CA SER A 970 11.08 -11.85 -7.89
C SER A 970 9.95 -10.87 -7.50
N GLY A 971 9.82 -9.68 -8.09
CA GLY A 971 8.77 -8.72 -7.68
C GLY A 971 8.86 -8.25 -6.21
N ALA A 972 9.88 -8.71 -5.48
CA ALA A 972 10.30 -8.26 -4.17
C ALA A 972 11.44 -7.24 -4.32
N PRO A 973 11.59 -6.28 -3.40
CA PRO A 973 12.64 -5.27 -3.43
C PRO A 973 14.02 -5.91 -3.15
N VAL A 974 14.62 -6.54 -4.15
CA VAL A 974 15.95 -7.14 -4.02
C VAL A 974 16.97 -6.22 -4.68
N VAL A 975 17.82 -5.60 -3.86
CA VAL A 975 19.01 -4.89 -4.31
C VAL A 975 19.90 -5.87 -5.08
N PRO A 976 20.37 -5.56 -6.31
CA PRO A 976 21.32 -6.38 -7.04
C PRO A 976 22.55 -6.77 -6.19
N ASN A 977 22.85 -8.07 -6.11
CA ASN A 977 23.94 -8.60 -5.26
C ASN A 977 25.31 -7.98 -5.57
N ASN A 978 25.55 -7.57 -6.81
CA ASN A 978 26.76 -6.86 -7.23
C ASN A 978 26.91 -5.50 -6.55
N LEU A 979 25.83 -4.76 -6.26
CA LEU A 979 25.92 -3.47 -5.55
C LEU A 979 26.53 -3.63 -4.16
N HIS A 980 26.21 -4.72 -3.45
CA HIS A 980 26.85 -5.04 -2.17
C HIS A 980 28.33 -5.44 -2.31
N THR A 981 28.78 -5.82 -3.51
CA THR A 981 30.18 -6.12 -3.82
C THR A 981 30.99 -4.85 -4.15
N ILE A 982 30.38 -3.89 -4.85
CA ILE A 982 31.05 -2.65 -5.29
C ILE A 982 30.84 -1.47 -4.33
N CYS A 983 29.82 -1.52 -3.46
CA CYS A 983 29.52 -0.51 -2.45
C CYS A 983 29.55 -1.13 -1.04
N PRO A 984 30.41 -0.63 -0.14
CA PRO A 984 30.51 -1.11 1.24
C PRO A 984 29.21 -1.04 2.05
N LYS A 985 28.36 -0.04 1.78
CA LYS A 985 27.12 0.19 2.53
C LYS A 985 25.98 0.56 1.58
N VAL A 986 24.91 -0.23 1.59
CA VAL A 986 23.71 0.01 0.79
C VAL A 986 22.50 -0.02 1.71
N ASN A 987 21.79 1.11 1.82
CA ASN A 987 20.57 1.26 2.60
C ASN A 987 19.37 1.37 1.65
N VAL A 988 18.36 0.52 1.85
CA VAL A 988 17.06 0.65 1.17
C VAL A 988 16.02 0.97 2.22
N ILE A 989 15.40 2.12 2.07
CA ILE A 989 14.45 2.67 3.03
C ILE A 989 13.08 2.65 2.38
N SER A 990 12.10 2.06 3.08
CA SER A 990 10.71 1.96 2.64
C SER A 990 10.13 3.35 2.33
N ASP A 991 9.22 3.43 1.36
CA ASP A 991 8.44 4.64 1.07
C ASP A 991 7.52 5.04 2.25
N GLU A 992 7.15 4.08 3.11
CA GLU A 992 6.43 4.33 4.36
C GLU A 992 7.33 4.93 5.46
N SER A 993 8.65 4.88 5.32
CA SER A 993 9.59 5.47 6.28
C SER A 993 9.84 6.95 5.96
N PRO A 994 10.11 7.80 6.98
CA PRO A 994 10.38 9.21 6.76
C PRO A 994 11.58 9.43 5.83
N ASN A 995 11.55 10.52 5.07
CA ASN A 995 12.62 10.90 4.15
C ASN A 995 13.97 10.96 4.88
N PRO A 996 14.98 10.16 4.46
CA PRO A 996 16.27 10.06 5.16
C PRO A 996 17.07 11.36 5.18
N ILE A 997 16.72 12.33 4.33
CA ILE A 997 17.36 13.63 4.24
C ILE A 997 16.34 14.77 4.31
N LYS A 998 15.25 14.60 5.08
CA LYS A 998 14.22 15.64 5.29
C LYS A 998 14.85 16.98 5.71
N ASP A 999 15.84 16.94 6.59
CA ASP A 999 16.50 18.15 7.12
C ASP A 999 17.40 18.85 6.10
N TRP A 1000 17.62 18.26 4.92
CA TRP A 1000 18.44 18.82 3.83
C TRP A 1000 17.59 19.40 2.70
N GLN A 1001 16.29 19.09 2.68
CA GLN A 1001 15.30 19.68 1.76
C GLN A 1001 14.78 20.98 2.33
#